data_AF-A0A2N1RTS6-F1
#
_entry.id   AF-A0A2N1RTS6-F1
#
_cell.length_a   1.000
_cell.length_b   1.000
_cell.length_c   1.000
_cell.angle_alpha   90.00
_cell.angle_beta   90.00
_cell.angle_gamma   90.00
#
_symmetry.space_group_name_H-M   'P 1'
#
loop_
_entity.id
_entity.type
_entity.pdbx_description
1 polymer ?
#
loop_
_entity_poly.entity_id
_entity_poly.type
_entity_poly.pdbx_seq_one_letter_code
_entity_poly.pdbx_strand_id
1 'polypeptide(L)'
;MANDALHKSIQNIINDDKPTVRKSIVIGVGGSGMKGVLSAKKWIEKNIPAEAHRYMRWVGIDTTDIETSIEGKGGRYRFPADQFFQEERRMLYLSSPTPAELSMEFLRDKHANDPCFDWLPNPDAYDISTRAGQGANQTRPLGRLAFFYNEDNIRKALIKERDRLDNLTDDPKYFQLMDVKEGGDKKDEVISFQIRRGVNRYNFSDKIPADHFVTIIEPDALAKSVLCPHIEGKVEMKSFPCDEKGHYFEVSGANFDGKEFKFRVAHTRRKGQISIFLTASIVGGTGNGMILDLAAMVRDIFKDHWPKPRIYGILVLPSAFKRVVSNRNARANAYAALKEIDYFMSGSTFRASYPSGRKVEVADRLFDDGMLYMLDVENMAGNSLQGRDQVQDLTGQFISTFVSSIVGGAIEERMVNDSTRASIFLPKDDKAQRKACYNSFGISRVIYPVPDLKEIGYRIMAVKMIDSFFRPVKGRLMSETLGDINRGLVRALRLDCRMIFERTYPDYKADIGIEMTSYRKKLASASESGDKRAVTMLIENVIRDYGKGELEKLKSGMMARMEKRYRLELEKIKGILTAETGKYITDPERGFLFAAMAADLLLEKLDLYQKRYYRERVALARYSSDDMEKILERAEKSADPDIKAAEAVVEMAAFNFGQLVYESMLTAAEAFTRELRAVLFNIKNTEISVLSEKVSALRNELMKEIEGLRFKLLEEKNPLFFYLISGKEINAFIEKYFYSRLSVEDLCREVDFIKFDREDDADQFIQTYLISTEG
;
A
#
# COMPACT_ATOMS: atom_id res chain seq x y z
N MET A 1 25.14 -5.98 41.26
CA MET A 1 24.51 -4.65 41.46
C MET A 1 24.59 -3.76 40.20
N ALA A 2 25.72 -3.68 39.48
CA ALA A 2 25.83 -2.85 38.27
C ALA A 2 25.00 -3.34 37.05
N ASN A 3 24.89 -4.65 36.81
CA ASN A 3 24.06 -5.19 35.72
C ASN A 3 22.55 -4.92 35.92
N ASP A 4 22.09 -4.83 37.16
CA ASP A 4 20.69 -4.60 37.50
C ASP A 4 20.29 -3.12 37.29
N ALA A 5 21.24 -2.21 37.49
CA ALA A 5 21.08 -0.78 37.20
C ALA A 5 21.07 -0.50 35.69
N LEU A 6 21.93 -1.16 34.92
CA LEU A 6 21.94 -1.04 33.46
C LEU A 6 20.68 -1.65 32.84
N HIS A 7 20.23 -2.82 33.32
CA HIS A 7 18.99 -3.44 32.87
C HIS A 7 17.76 -2.60 33.22
N LYS A 8 17.73 -1.99 34.41
CA LYS A 8 16.70 -1.00 34.78
C LYS A 8 16.77 0.27 33.93
N SER A 9 17.96 0.81 33.64
CA SER A 9 18.09 1.97 32.75
C SER A 9 17.65 1.67 31.33
N ILE A 10 17.98 0.49 30.79
CA ILE A 10 17.53 0.06 29.45
C ILE A 10 16.01 -0.17 29.46
N GLN A 11 15.46 -0.81 30.49
CA GLN A 11 14.01 -0.95 30.62
C GLN A 11 13.31 0.40 30.82
N ASN A 12 13.91 1.35 31.53
CA ASN A 12 13.37 2.70 31.70
C ASN A 12 13.40 3.48 30.39
N ILE A 13 14.47 3.38 29.60
CA ILE A 13 14.55 4.00 28.26
C ILE A 13 13.54 3.35 27.31
N ILE A 14 13.43 2.02 27.31
CA ILE A 14 12.44 1.28 26.51
C ILE A 14 11.00 1.59 26.97
N ASN A 15 10.79 1.82 28.26
CA ASN A 15 9.49 2.18 28.80
C ASN A 15 9.16 3.67 28.51
N ASP A 16 10.11 4.60 28.60
CA ASP A 16 9.91 6.02 28.28
C ASP A 16 9.57 6.25 26.79
N ASP A 17 9.97 5.34 25.90
CA ASP A 17 9.63 5.38 24.47
C ASP A 17 8.31 4.67 24.10
N LYS A 18 7.63 4.04 25.05
CA LYS A 18 6.34 3.38 24.78
C LYS A 18 5.27 4.44 24.50
N PRO A 19 4.46 4.29 23.43
CA PRO A 19 3.30 5.15 23.21
C PRO A 19 2.38 5.15 24.43
N THR A 20 1.79 6.29 24.74
CA THR A 20 0.85 6.43 25.87
C THR A 20 -0.59 6.44 25.35
N VAL A 21 -1.51 5.73 25.99
CA VAL A 21 -2.91 5.61 25.55
C VAL A 21 -3.89 5.66 26.73
N ARG A 22 -5.07 6.27 26.54
CA ARG A 22 -6.19 6.22 27.49
C ARG A 22 -7.19 5.14 27.11
N LYS A 23 -7.70 4.41 28.10
CA LYS A 23 -8.94 3.62 27.94
C LYS A 23 -10.07 4.58 27.58
N SER A 24 -10.61 4.46 26.36
CA SER A 24 -11.49 5.49 25.81
C SER A 24 -12.73 4.92 25.10
N ILE A 25 -13.88 5.57 25.30
CA ILE A 25 -15.07 5.40 24.46
C ILE A 25 -15.30 6.71 23.70
N VAL A 26 -15.21 6.67 22.38
CA VAL A 26 -15.38 7.83 21.51
C VAL A 26 -16.69 7.69 20.73
N ILE A 27 -17.66 8.55 21.05
CA ILE A 27 -19.02 8.50 20.52
C ILE A 27 -19.28 9.71 19.61
N GLY A 28 -19.51 9.44 18.33
CA GLY A 28 -19.85 10.44 17.32
C GLY A 28 -21.33 10.39 16.99
N VAL A 29 -22.04 11.51 17.18
CA VAL A 29 -23.50 11.58 16.99
C VAL A 29 -23.85 12.44 15.77
N GLY A 30 -24.62 11.84 14.86
CA GLY A 30 -24.95 12.37 13.54
C GLY A 30 -23.75 12.43 12.60
N GLY A 31 -24.00 12.68 11.31
CA GLY A 31 -22.93 12.74 10.31
C GLY A 31 -21.78 13.72 10.60
N SER A 32 -22.00 14.79 11.39
CA SER A 32 -20.89 15.67 11.78
C SER A 32 -19.97 15.06 12.83
N GLY A 33 -20.55 14.44 13.87
CA GLY A 33 -19.79 13.78 14.93
C GLY A 33 -19.08 12.54 14.39
N MET A 34 -19.77 11.72 13.58
CA MET A 34 -19.19 10.49 13.00
C MET A 34 -17.92 10.77 12.18
N LYS A 35 -17.90 11.80 11.35
CA LYS A 35 -16.69 12.17 10.60
C LYS A 35 -15.51 12.57 11.52
N GLY A 36 -15.78 13.27 12.62
CA GLY A 36 -14.75 13.59 13.62
C GLY A 36 -14.15 12.33 14.27
N VAL A 37 -15.02 11.37 14.61
CA VAL A 37 -14.61 10.06 15.16
C VAL A 37 -13.81 9.24 14.13
N LEU A 38 -14.23 9.22 12.87
CA LEU A 38 -13.51 8.54 11.80
C LEU A 38 -12.13 9.17 11.53
N SER A 39 -12.03 10.50 11.59
CA SER A 39 -10.75 11.21 11.48
C SER A 39 -9.81 10.87 12.64
N ALA A 40 -10.32 10.85 13.88
CA ALA A 40 -9.56 10.40 15.05
C ALA A 40 -9.08 8.95 14.91
N LYS A 41 -9.98 8.03 14.53
CA LYS A 41 -9.66 6.61 14.32
C LYS A 41 -8.54 6.43 13.29
N LYS A 42 -8.64 7.10 12.14
CA LYS A 42 -7.62 7.05 11.09
C LYS A 42 -6.26 7.57 11.58
N TRP A 43 -6.26 8.62 12.41
CA TRP A 43 -5.04 9.13 13.01
C TRP A 43 -4.42 8.10 13.97
N ILE A 44 -5.23 7.49 14.85
CA ILE A 44 -4.76 6.47 15.80
C ILE A 44 -4.20 5.26 15.06
N GLU A 45 -4.91 4.74 14.06
CA GLU A 45 -4.49 3.57 13.28
C GLU A 45 -3.16 3.78 12.54
N LYS A 46 -2.87 5.02 12.15
CA LYS A 46 -1.62 5.39 11.47
C LYS A 46 -0.44 5.54 12.43
N ASN A 47 -0.67 5.92 13.69
CA ASN A 47 0.39 6.39 14.59
C ASN A 47 0.59 5.54 15.86
N ILE A 48 -0.34 4.64 16.19
CA ILE A 48 -0.33 3.88 17.45
C ILE A 48 -0.31 2.35 17.17
N PRO A 49 0.41 1.55 17.97
CA PRO A 49 0.45 0.09 17.83
C PRO A 49 -0.93 -0.57 17.81
N ALA A 50 -1.08 -1.61 17.01
CA ALA A 50 -2.36 -2.30 16.81
C ALA A 50 -2.95 -2.86 18.12
N GLU A 51 -2.11 -3.32 19.04
CA GLU A 51 -2.54 -3.87 20.33
C GLU A 51 -3.21 -2.84 21.23
N ALA A 52 -2.97 -1.55 21.01
CA ALA A 52 -3.61 -0.46 21.74
C ALA A 52 -4.99 -0.12 21.17
N HIS A 53 -5.30 -0.52 19.93
CA HIS A 53 -6.57 -0.15 19.26
C HIS A 53 -7.79 -0.63 20.06
N ARG A 54 -7.71 -1.81 20.68
CA ARG A 54 -8.80 -2.35 21.54
C ARG A 54 -9.09 -1.57 22.81
N TYR A 55 -8.19 -0.67 23.24
CA TYR A 55 -8.38 0.23 24.38
C TYR A 55 -9.16 1.49 24.00
N MET A 56 -9.52 1.63 22.71
CA MET A 56 -10.31 2.73 22.17
C MET A 56 -11.54 2.16 21.47
N ARG A 57 -12.72 2.40 22.03
CA ARG A 57 -14.00 1.96 21.47
C ARG A 57 -14.61 3.08 20.67
N TRP A 58 -14.88 2.83 19.39
CA TRP A 58 -15.41 3.84 18.47
C TRP A 58 -16.89 3.56 18.22
N VAL A 59 -17.77 4.50 18.55
CA VAL A 59 -19.23 4.36 18.41
C VAL A 59 -19.76 5.50 17.54
N GLY A 60 -20.53 5.16 16.50
CA GLY A 60 -21.28 6.11 15.70
C GLY A 60 -22.77 5.93 15.93
N ILE A 61 -23.49 7.02 16.15
CA ILE A 61 -24.95 7.01 16.29
C ILE A 61 -25.53 7.97 15.26
N ASP A 62 -26.39 7.50 14.36
CA ASP A 62 -27.13 8.36 13.44
C ASP A 62 -28.55 7.85 13.20
N THR A 63 -29.41 8.76 12.77
CA THR A 63 -30.83 8.53 12.46
C THR A 63 -31.09 8.00 11.06
N THR A 64 -30.07 8.00 10.20
CA THR A 64 -30.12 7.49 8.83
C THR A 64 -29.48 6.11 8.76
N ASP A 65 -29.81 5.29 7.75
CA ASP A 65 -29.08 4.06 7.53
C ASP A 65 -27.67 4.33 6.95
N ILE A 66 -26.68 3.51 7.30
CA ILE A 66 -25.30 3.65 6.86
C ILE A 66 -25.17 3.51 5.33
N GLU A 67 -25.97 2.63 4.72
CA GLU A 67 -25.97 2.38 3.27
C GLU A 67 -26.63 3.50 2.45
N THR A 68 -27.56 4.22 3.08
CA THR A 68 -28.25 5.36 2.47
C THR A 68 -27.54 6.69 2.73
N SER A 69 -26.60 6.71 3.70
CA SER A 69 -25.73 7.85 3.92
C SER A 69 -24.86 8.10 2.68
N ILE A 70 -24.70 9.38 2.30
CA ILE A 70 -23.78 9.82 1.22
C ILE A 70 -22.34 9.31 1.48
N GLU A 71 -22.04 9.00 2.74
CA GLU A 71 -20.74 8.57 3.26
C GLU A 71 -20.44 7.08 2.96
N GLY A 72 -21.46 6.23 2.78
CA GLY A 72 -21.31 4.83 2.40
C GLY A 72 -20.93 4.59 0.93
N LYS A 73 -21.22 5.53 0.03
CA LYS A 73 -21.14 5.32 -1.44
C LYS A 73 -19.92 5.93 -2.14
N GLY A 74 -19.07 6.75 -1.50
CA GLY A 74 -17.88 7.28 -2.21
C GLY A 74 -17.02 8.37 -1.53
N GLY A 75 -17.04 8.53 -0.21
CA GLY A 75 -16.30 9.60 0.47
C GLY A 75 -14.90 9.23 1.00
N ARG A 76 -14.07 10.25 1.31
CA ARG A 76 -12.76 10.15 2.02
C ARG A 76 -12.82 9.40 3.37
N TYR A 77 -14.01 9.29 3.96
CA TYR A 77 -14.30 8.68 5.25
C TYR A 77 -15.20 7.45 5.08
N ARG A 78 -14.79 6.49 4.24
CA ARG A 78 -15.55 5.26 4.03
C ARG A 78 -15.44 4.35 5.27
N PHE A 79 -16.55 3.71 5.65
CA PHE A 79 -16.48 2.57 6.56
C PHE A 79 -15.66 1.46 5.86
N PRO A 80 -14.56 0.98 6.47
CA PRO A 80 -13.74 -0.07 5.86
C PRO A 80 -14.60 -1.30 5.52
N ALA A 81 -14.46 -1.85 4.31
CA ALA A 81 -15.21 -3.02 3.86
C ALA A 81 -14.84 -4.29 4.67
N ASP A 82 -13.61 -4.35 5.20
CA ASP A 82 -13.04 -5.54 5.86
C ASP A 82 -13.33 -5.62 7.38
N GLN A 83 -14.33 -4.88 7.88
CA GLN A 83 -14.66 -4.85 9.32
C GLN A 83 -15.17 -6.20 9.87
N PHE A 84 -15.55 -7.13 9.01
CA PHE A 84 -16.12 -8.43 9.42
C PHE A 84 -15.10 -9.38 10.04
N PHE A 85 -13.79 -9.17 9.84
CA PHE A 85 -12.76 -10.12 10.28
C PHE A 85 -11.93 -9.67 11.50
N GLN A 86 -12.08 -8.44 12.00
CA GLN A 86 -11.31 -7.94 13.15
C GLN A 86 -12.17 -7.06 14.08
N GLU A 87 -12.81 -7.69 15.08
CA GLU A 87 -13.69 -7.01 16.05
C GLU A 87 -13.00 -5.85 16.79
N GLU A 88 -11.67 -5.91 16.96
CA GLU A 88 -10.84 -4.89 17.61
C GLU A 88 -10.65 -3.60 16.78
N ARG A 89 -10.90 -3.63 15.46
CA ARG A 89 -10.78 -2.47 14.56
C ARG A 89 -12.13 -1.89 14.12
N ARG A 90 -13.23 -2.47 14.60
CA ARG A 90 -14.58 -2.11 14.19
C ARG A 90 -15.03 -0.82 14.88
N MET A 91 -15.62 0.09 14.10
CA MET A 91 -16.47 1.14 14.64
C MET A 91 -17.88 0.58 14.78
N LEU A 92 -18.47 0.64 15.97
CA LEU A 92 -19.84 0.22 16.21
C LEU A 92 -20.80 1.29 15.70
N TYR A 93 -21.54 0.97 14.64
CA TYR A 93 -22.61 1.83 14.14
C TYR A 93 -23.95 1.45 14.78
N LEU A 94 -24.59 2.41 15.44
CA LEU A 94 -25.93 2.28 16.02
C LEU A 94 -26.91 3.11 15.20
N SER A 95 -27.64 2.44 14.32
CA SER A 95 -28.77 3.05 13.62
C SER A 95 -29.85 3.37 14.64
N SER A 96 -30.24 4.64 14.72
CA SER A 96 -31.29 5.14 15.61
C SER A 96 -32.38 5.82 14.79
N PRO A 97 -33.11 5.06 13.93
CA PRO A 97 -34.10 5.64 13.06
C PRO A 97 -35.25 6.27 13.86
N THR A 98 -35.93 7.24 13.25
CA THR A 98 -37.23 7.70 13.76
C THR A 98 -38.24 6.55 13.73
N PRO A 99 -39.28 6.58 14.58
CA PRO A 99 -40.31 5.54 14.62
C PRO A 99 -40.91 5.25 13.24
N ALA A 100 -41.18 3.98 12.93
CA ALA A 100 -41.80 3.56 11.66
C ALA A 100 -43.23 4.13 11.51
N GLU A 101 -43.94 4.26 12.63
CA GLU A 101 -45.31 4.77 12.73
C GLU A 101 -45.38 6.31 12.78
N LEU A 102 -44.24 7.01 12.55
CA LEU A 102 -44.17 8.46 12.66
C LEU A 102 -45.20 9.13 11.74
N SER A 103 -46.18 9.77 12.37
CA SER A 103 -47.26 10.54 11.74
C SER A 103 -47.69 11.67 12.67
N MET A 104 -48.48 12.63 12.17
CA MET A 104 -49.01 13.70 13.03
C MET A 104 -49.95 13.17 14.11
N GLU A 105 -50.74 12.13 13.82
CA GLU A 105 -51.61 11.47 14.80
C GLU A 105 -50.80 10.79 15.90
N PHE A 106 -49.74 10.07 15.52
CA PHE A 106 -48.81 9.47 16.45
C PHE A 106 -48.17 10.51 17.39
N LEU A 107 -47.72 11.64 16.85
CA LEU A 107 -47.12 12.71 17.66
C LEU A 107 -48.13 13.33 18.62
N ARG A 108 -49.39 13.53 18.18
CA ARG A 108 -50.47 14.03 19.04
C ARG A 108 -50.77 13.07 20.19
N ASP A 109 -50.87 11.77 19.89
CA ASP A 109 -51.07 10.74 20.92
C ASP A 109 -49.95 10.77 21.95
N LYS A 110 -48.68 10.78 21.52
CA LYS A 110 -47.54 10.83 22.43
C LYS A 110 -47.51 12.10 23.28
N HIS A 111 -47.76 13.25 22.67
CA HIS A 111 -47.82 14.52 23.40
C HIS A 111 -48.94 14.55 24.46
N ALA A 112 -50.12 14.01 24.13
CA ALA A 112 -51.30 14.11 25.01
C ALA A 112 -51.35 13.00 26.09
N ASN A 113 -50.94 11.79 25.74
CA ASN A 113 -51.25 10.59 26.53
C ASN A 113 -50.03 9.91 27.16
N ASP A 114 -48.80 10.26 26.76
CA ASP A 114 -47.58 9.59 27.21
C ASP A 114 -46.66 10.54 28.00
N PRO A 115 -46.61 10.44 29.34
CA PRO A 115 -45.80 11.33 30.18
C PRO A 115 -44.30 11.33 29.87
N CYS A 116 -43.78 10.31 29.18
CA CYS A 116 -42.38 10.30 28.76
C CYS A 116 -42.07 11.34 27.67
N PHE A 117 -43.09 11.89 27.00
CA PHE A 117 -42.98 12.84 25.90
C PHE A 117 -43.44 14.25 26.28
N ASP A 118 -43.40 14.61 27.55
CA ASP A 118 -43.73 15.95 28.06
C ASP A 118 -42.90 17.09 27.45
N TRP A 119 -41.70 16.75 26.96
CA TRP A 119 -40.80 17.65 26.24
C TRP A 119 -41.17 17.85 24.77
N LEU A 120 -42.03 17.01 24.19
CA LEU A 120 -42.41 17.07 22.78
C LEU A 120 -43.18 18.38 22.56
N PRO A 121 -42.84 19.20 21.55
CA PRO A 121 -43.63 20.38 21.24
C PRO A 121 -45.05 19.99 20.79
N ASN A 122 -46.04 20.84 21.09
CA ASN A 122 -47.41 20.64 20.61
C ASN A 122 -47.42 20.46 19.07
N PRO A 123 -47.79 19.28 18.55
CA PRO A 123 -47.75 18.99 17.12
C PRO A 123 -48.71 19.88 16.30
N ASP A 124 -49.79 20.39 16.90
CA ASP A 124 -50.72 21.30 16.22
C ASP A 124 -50.16 22.72 16.06
N ALA A 125 -49.17 23.08 16.88
CA ALA A 125 -48.48 24.36 16.79
C ALA A 125 -47.16 24.27 16.00
N TYR A 126 -46.55 23.07 15.93
CA TYR A 126 -45.26 22.83 15.30
C TYR A 126 -45.30 21.57 14.44
N ASP A 127 -45.34 21.75 13.11
CA ASP A 127 -45.19 20.63 12.17
C ASP A 127 -43.74 20.15 12.15
N ILE A 128 -43.50 19.01 12.79
CA ILE A 128 -42.21 18.34 12.85
C ILE A 128 -42.20 17.04 12.03
N SER A 129 -43.15 16.85 11.11
CA SER A 129 -43.30 15.59 10.38
C SER A 129 -42.23 15.39 9.29
N THR A 130 -41.66 14.18 9.24
CA THR A 130 -40.82 13.67 8.15
C THR A 130 -41.23 12.23 7.85
N ARG A 131 -40.93 11.71 6.66
CA ARG A 131 -41.13 10.28 6.40
C ARG A 131 -40.22 9.46 7.33
N ALA A 132 -40.75 8.37 7.89
CA ALA A 132 -39.97 7.47 8.73
C ALA A 132 -38.69 7.00 8.01
N GLY A 133 -37.56 7.00 8.71
CA GLY A 133 -36.27 6.56 8.16
C GLY A 133 -35.51 7.61 7.33
N GLN A 134 -36.04 8.83 7.14
CA GLN A 134 -35.32 9.91 6.45
C GLN A 134 -34.37 10.73 7.35
N GLY A 135 -34.14 10.26 8.58
CA GLY A 135 -33.34 10.96 9.58
C GLY A 135 -34.00 12.22 10.12
N ALA A 136 -33.30 12.91 11.05
CA ALA A 136 -33.87 14.07 11.72
C ALA A 136 -33.93 15.36 10.88
N ASN A 137 -33.30 15.40 9.69
CA ASN A 137 -33.31 16.52 8.72
C ASN A 137 -33.29 17.96 9.30
N GLN A 138 -32.38 18.23 10.25
CA GLN A 138 -32.27 19.52 10.96
C GLN A 138 -33.48 19.87 11.87
N THR A 139 -34.41 18.96 12.09
CA THR A 139 -35.49 19.08 13.08
C THR A 139 -35.05 18.41 14.38
N ARG A 140 -34.71 19.22 15.37
CA ARG A 140 -34.14 18.77 16.64
C ARG A 140 -35.07 17.83 17.45
N PRO A 141 -36.39 18.08 17.57
CA PRO A 141 -37.29 17.15 18.26
C PRO A 141 -37.27 15.73 17.70
N LEU A 142 -37.09 15.56 16.38
CA LEU A 142 -37.00 14.24 15.76
C LEU A 142 -35.73 13.49 16.16
N GLY A 143 -34.61 14.19 16.34
CA GLY A 143 -33.38 13.59 16.85
C GLY A 143 -33.55 13.07 18.28
N ARG A 144 -34.22 13.85 19.14
CA ARG A 144 -34.54 13.42 20.51
C ARG A 144 -35.55 12.27 20.53
N LEU A 145 -36.58 12.32 19.68
CA LEU A 145 -37.56 11.24 19.51
C LEU A 145 -36.88 9.93 19.12
N ALA A 146 -35.97 9.99 18.15
CA ALA A 146 -35.18 8.83 17.74
C ALA A 146 -34.35 8.24 18.89
N PHE A 147 -33.77 9.07 19.77
CA PHE A 147 -33.06 8.57 20.96
C PHE A 147 -34.02 7.87 21.92
N PHE A 148 -35.19 8.44 22.20
CA PHE A 148 -36.17 7.86 23.13
C PHE A 148 -36.60 6.45 22.69
N TYR A 149 -36.81 6.25 21.39
CA TYR A 149 -37.18 4.96 20.83
C TYR A 149 -36.04 3.93 20.81
N ASN A 150 -34.80 4.40 20.78
CA ASN A 150 -33.61 3.54 20.69
C ASN A 150 -32.79 3.51 21.99
N GLU A 151 -33.30 4.11 23.08
CA GLU A 151 -32.60 4.30 24.36
C GLU A 151 -32.04 2.98 24.90
N ASP A 152 -32.86 1.93 24.92
CA ASP A 152 -32.48 0.62 25.46
C ASP A 152 -31.36 -0.02 24.63
N ASN A 153 -31.44 0.09 23.29
CA ASN A 153 -30.42 -0.43 22.39
C ASN A 153 -29.10 0.32 22.53
N ILE A 154 -29.15 1.67 22.58
CA ILE A 154 -27.96 2.51 22.77
C ILE A 154 -27.31 2.19 24.12
N ARG A 155 -28.11 2.13 25.20
CA ARG A 155 -27.61 1.81 26.54
C ARG A 155 -26.96 0.43 26.59
N LYS A 156 -27.61 -0.61 26.09
CA LYS A 156 -27.07 -1.98 26.06
C LYS A 156 -25.74 -2.03 25.31
N ALA A 157 -25.64 -1.33 24.18
CA ALA A 157 -24.40 -1.22 23.42
C ALA A 157 -23.28 -0.54 24.23
N LEU A 158 -23.56 0.61 24.86
CA LEU A 158 -22.55 1.34 25.65
C LEU A 158 -22.11 0.59 26.91
N ILE A 159 -23.02 -0.13 27.58
CA ILE A 159 -22.68 -1.04 28.69
C ILE A 159 -21.72 -2.14 28.20
N LYS A 160 -22.00 -2.77 27.06
CA LYS A 160 -21.13 -3.79 26.48
C LYS A 160 -19.74 -3.23 26.17
N GLU A 161 -19.64 -2.03 25.62
CA GLU A 161 -18.35 -1.40 25.31
C GLU A 161 -17.57 -0.97 26.57
N ARG A 162 -18.26 -0.52 27.62
CA ARG A 162 -17.69 -0.31 28.97
C ARG A 162 -17.08 -1.61 29.50
N ASP A 163 -17.89 -2.67 29.55
CA ASP A 163 -17.48 -3.96 30.14
C ASP A 163 -16.28 -4.57 29.38
N ARG A 164 -16.22 -4.35 28.07
CA ARG A 164 -15.06 -4.73 27.25
C ARG A 164 -13.78 -3.99 27.63
N LEU A 165 -13.82 -2.68 27.83
CA LEU A 165 -12.65 -1.91 28.27
C LEU A 165 -12.20 -2.29 29.69
N ASP A 166 -13.18 -2.58 30.53
CA ASP A 166 -13.01 -2.98 31.92
C ASP A 166 -12.29 -4.32 32.06
N ASN A 167 -12.51 -5.24 31.11
CA ASN A 167 -11.87 -6.55 31.09
C ASN A 167 -10.43 -6.53 30.53
N LEU A 168 -9.92 -5.37 30.06
CA LEU A 168 -8.55 -5.23 29.57
C LEU A 168 -7.56 -4.95 30.70
N THR A 169 -6.35 -5.50 30.58
CA THR A 169 -5.26 -5.27 31.55
C THR A 169 -4.94 -3.78 31.70
N ASP A 170 -4.66 -3.34 32.94
CA ASP A 170 -4.17 -1.99 33.22
C ASP A 170 -2.64 -1.85 32.98
N ASP A 171 -1.95 -2.95 32.67
CA ASP A 171 -0.50 -3.00 32.43
C ASP A 171 -0.20 -3.70 31.09
N PRO A 172 -0.34 -2.99 29.95
CA PRO A 172 -0.08 -3.54 28.62
C PRO A 172 1.42 -3.59 28.28
N LYS A 173 1.82 -4.59 27.51
CA LYS A 173 3.24 -4.85 27.19
C LYS A 173 3.89 -3.77 26.30
N TYR A 174 3.17 -3.26 25.31
CA TYR A 174 3.73 -2.47 24.19
C TYR A 174 3.43 -0.96 24.24
N PHE A 175 2.63 -0.52 25.19
CA PHE A 175 2.25 0.89 25.37
C PHE A 175 1.94 1.11 26.86
N GLN A 176 1.92 2.36 27.31
CA GLN A 176 1.56 2.70 28.69
C GLN A 176 0.14 3.24 28.75
N LEU A 177 -0.61 2.91 29.80
CA LEU A 177 -1.89 3.55 30.06
C LEU A 177 -1.69 4.89 30.77
N MET A 178 -2.33 5.92 30.24
CA MET A 178 -2.50 7.19 30.94
C MET A 178 -3.57 7.06 32.02
N ASP A 179 -3.48 7.92 33.04
CA ASP A 179 -4.48 8.05 34.12
C ASP A 179 -4.70 6.75 34.93
N VAL A 180 -3.63 5.99 35.14
CA VAL A 180 -3.59 4.86 36.08
C VAL A 180 -3.46 5.42 37.50
N LYS A 181 -4.56 5.43 38.26
CA LYS A 181 -4.52 5.91 39.65
C LYS A 181 -3.77 4.94 40.56
N GLU A 182 -2.99 5.46 41.51
CA GLU A 182 -2.38 4.62 42.55
C GLU A 182 -3.47 3.88 43.32
N GLY A 183 -3.36 2.54 43.35
CA GLY A 183 -4.36 1.69 43.99
C GLY A 183 -4.21 1.76 45.49
N GLY A 184 -5.14 2.42 46.17
CA GLY A 184 -5.15 2.55 47.63
C GLY A 184 -5.56 1.27 48.39
N ASP A 185 -6.23 0.31 47.74
CA ASP A 185 -6.87 -0.81 48.43
C ASP A 185 -6.48 -2.17 47.82
N LYS A 186 -5.23 -2.58 48.00
CA LYS A 186 -4.87 -3.99 47.82
C LYS A 186 -5.38 -4.75 49.05
N LYS A 187 -6.36 -5.63 48.85
CA LYS A 187 -6.89 -6.52 49.90
C LYS A 187 -6.42 -7.94 49.63
N ASP A 188 -5.91 -8.60 50.66
CA ASP A 188 -5.63 -10.05 50.70
C ASP A 188 -6.56 -10.62 51.77
N GLU A 189 -7.57 -11.35 51.33
CA GLU A 189 -8.61 -11.88 52.21
C GLU A 189 -8.99 -13.31 51.83
N VAL A 190 -9.60 -14.03 52.78
CA VAL A 190 -10.16 -15.35 52.53
C VAL A 190 -11.66 -15.21 52.37
N ILE A 191 -12.14 -15.40 51.15
CA ILE A 191 -13.58 -15.45 50.88
C ILE A 191 -14.07 -16.88 51.05
N SER A 192 -15.28 -17.03 51.57
CA SER A 192 -15.88 -18.35 51.77
C SER A 192 -17.30 -18.46 51.23
N PHE A 193 -17.58 -19.63 50.66
CA PHE A 193 -18.88 -19.99 50.11
C PHE A 193 -19.40 -21.20 50.86
N GLN A 194 -20.51 -21.02 51.58
CA GLN A 194 -21.21 -22.11 52.23
C GLN A 194 -22.13 -22.78 51.21
N ILE A 195 -21.87 -24.06 50.92
CA ILE A 195 -22.62 -24.81 49.93
C ILE A 195 -23.97 -25.24 50.55
N ARG A 196 -25.05 -24.95 49.84
CA ARG A 196 -26.43 -25.21 50.28
C ARG A 196 -27.18 -26.07 49.28
N ARG A 197 -27.98 -27.00 49.80
CA ARG A 197 -28.90 -27.80 48.99
C ARG A 197 -29.87 -26.90 48.22
N GLY A 198 -29.98 -27.14 46.92
CA GLY A 198 -30.82 -26.33 46.00
C GLY A 198 -30.10 -25.15 45.33
N VAL A 199 -28.86 -24.83 45.74
CA VAL A 199 -28.03 -23.82 45.09
C VAL A 199 -26.81 -24.50 44.45
N ASN A 200 -26.77 -24.50 43.12
CA ASN A 200 -25.72 -25.18 42.35
C ASN A 200 -24.64 -24.24 41.78
N ARG A 201 -24.85 -22.92 41.83
CA ARG A 201 -23.94 -21.90 41.27
C ARG A 201 -23.62 -20.84 42.32
N TYR A 202 -22.34 -20.49 42.42
CA TYR A 202 -21.81 -19.49 43.36
C TYR A 202 -20.91 -18.51 42.61
N ASN A 203 -21.19 -17.21 42.69
CA ASN A 203 -20.45 -16.18 41.95
C ASN A 203 -19.40 -15.52 42.85
N PHE A 204 -18.19 -15.34 42.32
CA PHE A 204 -17.13 -14.65 43.06
C PHE A 204 -17.46 -13.17 43.31
N SER A 205 -18.27 -12.55 42.44
CA SER A 205 -18.80 -11.19 42.58
C SER A 205 -19.65 -10.97 43.84
N ASP A 206 -20.17 -12.03 44.46
CA ASP A 206 -20.97 -11.94 45.68
C ASP A 206 -20.09 -11.64 46.91
N LYS A 207 -18.77 -11.87 46.79
CA LYS A 207 -17.78 -11.69 47.86
C LYS A 207 -16.69 -10.68 47.53
N ILE A 208 -16.47 -10.40 46.24
CA ILE A 208 -15.44 -9.48 45.77
C ILE A 208 -16.11 -8.24 45.16
N PRO A 209 -15.74 -7.01 45.56
CA PRO A 209 -16.27 -5.80 44.97
C PRO A 209 -16.07 -5.75 43.45
N ALA A 210 -17.09 -5.30 42.71
CA ALA A 210 -17.08 -5.27 41.24
C ALA A 210 -15.98 -4.35 40.64
N ASP A 211 -15.50 -3.37 41.42
CA ASP A 211 -14.43 -2.46 41.04
C ASP A 211 -13.02 -2.97 41.40
N HIS A 212 -12.91 -4.21 41.92
CA HIS A 212 -11.64 -4.88 42.16
C HIS A 212 -11.38 -5.95 41.10
N PHE A 213 -10.12 -6.08 40.67
CA PHE A 213 -9.68 -7.23 39.90
C PHE A 213 -8.84 -8.18 40.77
N VAL A 214 -9.04 -9.47 40.55
CA VAL A 214 -8.35 -10.53 41.28
C VAL A 214 -6.95 -10.71 40.71
N THR A 215 -5.94 -10.51 41.56
CA THR A 215 -4.52 -10.73 41.24
C THR A 215 -4.06 -12.14 41.60
N ILE A 216 -4.63 -12.74 42.65
CA ILE A 216 -4.32 -14.10 43.11
C ILE A 216 -5.61 -14.77 43.56
N ILE A 217 -5.82 -16.03 43.20
CA ILE A 217 -6.88 -16.88 43.74
C ILE A 217 -6.32 -18.26 44.06
N GLU A 218 -6.39 -18.66 45.33
CA GLU A 218 -5.92 -19.96 45.79
C GLU A 218 -7.06 -20.66 46.53
N PRO A 219 -7.72 -21.67 45.92
CA PRO A 219 -8.71 -22.48 46.61
C PRO A 219 -8.05 -23.33 47.69
N ASP A 220 -8.78 -23.60 48.78
CA ASP A 220 -8.38 -24.58 49.78
C ASP A 220 -8.33 -26.01 49.19
N ALA A 221 -7.77 -26.96 49.95
CA ALA A 221 -7.55 -28.33 49.45
C ALA A 221 -8.86 -29.05 49.01
N LEU A 222 -9.97 -28.72 49.66
CA LEU A 222 -11.27 -29.29 49.35
C LEU A 222 -11.86 -28.68 48.07
N ALA A 223 -11.85 -27.35 47.95
CA ALA A 223 -12.29 -26.65 46.76
C ALA A 223 -11.42 -26.98 45.56
N LYS A 224 -10.09 -27.11 45.72
CA LYS A 224 -9.17 -27.48 44.63
C LYS A 224 -9.45 -28.89 44.10
N SER A 225 -9.65 -29.88 44.99
CA SER A 225 -9.89 -31.27 44.56
C SER A 225 -11.26 -31.45 43.87
N VAL A 226 -12.24 -30.63 44.22
CA VAL A 226 -13.59 -30.69 43.62
C VAL A 226 -13.68 -29.86 42.34
N LEU A 227 -13.19 -28.62 42.35
CA LEU A 227 -13.39 -27.67 41.26
C LEU A 227 -12.27 -27.68 40.21
N CYS A 228 -11.03 -27.92 40.63
CA CYS A 228 -9.85 -27.82 39.78
C CYS A 228 -8.87 -29.01 39.90
N PRO A 229 -9.33 -30.28 39.92
CA PRO A 229 -8.44 -31.44 40.13
C PRO A 229 -7.41 -31.63 39.02
N HIS A 230 -7.68 -31.09 37.83
CA HIS A 230 -6.82 -31.17 36.65
C HIS A 230 -5.69 -30.12 36.61
N ILE A 231 -5.65 -29.19 37.57
CA ILE A 231 -4.67 -28.10 37.59
C ILE A 231 -3.53 -28.44 38.55
N GLU A 232 -2.39 -28.88 38.00
CA GLU A 232 -1.20 -29.25 38.77
C GLU A 232 -0.48 -28.04 39.41
N GLY A 233 -0.76 -26.81 38.93
CA GLY A 233 -0.12 -25.57 39.38
C GLY A 233 -1.00 -24.62 40.18
N LYS A 234 -0.68 -23.31 40.10
CA LYS A 234 -1.50 -22.23 40.64
C LYS A 234 -2.81 -22.14 39.87
N VAL A 235 -3.91 -21.98 40.59
CA VAL A 235 -5.22 -21.74 39.99
C VAL A 235 -5.30 -20.27 39.60
N GLU A 236 -5.73 -19.98 38.38
CA GLU A 236 -5.94 -18.61 37.91
C GLU A 236 -7.45 -18.33 37.83
N MET A 237 -7.86 -17.07 37.96
CA MET A 237 -9.29 -16.70 37.91
C MET A 237 -9.96 -17.14 36.59
N LYS A 238 -9.21 -17.12 35.49
CA LYS A 238 -9.65 -17.57 34.16
C LYS A 238 -9.95 -19.07 34.06
N SER A 239 -9.54 -19.86 35.05
CA SER A 239 -9.85 -21.30 35.13
C SER A 239 -11.31 -21.57 35.51
N PHE A 240 -12.02 -20.54 36.01
CA PHE A 240 -13.43 -20.64 36.35
C PHE A 240 -14.31 -20.09 35.23
N PRO A 241 -15.47 -20.72 34.93
CA PRO A 241 -16.48 -20.20 34.01
C PRO A 241 -16.87 -18.75 34.34
N CYS A 242 -17.24 -17.97 33.32
CA CYS A 242 -17.66 -16.57 33.47
C CYS A 242 -18.99 -16.33 32.76
N ASP A 243 -19.89 -15.57 33.41
CA ASP A 243 -21.13 -15.05 32.80
C ASP A 243 -21.26 -13.53 33.04
N GLU A 244 -22.46 -12.98 32.83
CA GLU A 244 -22.76 -11.54 33.00
C GLU A 244 -22.56 -11.03 34.45
N LYS A 245 -22.55 -11.93 35.45
CA LYS A 245 -22.24 -11.61 36.85
C LYS A 245 -20.76 -11.82 37.21
N GLY A 246 -19.94 -12.21 36.24
CA GLY A 246 -18.51 -12.47 36.43
C GLY A 246 -18.18 -13.96 36.55
N HIS A 247 -17.02 -14.27 37.10
CA HIS A 247 -16.59 -15.65 37.28
C HIS A 247 -17.41 -16.35 38.37
N TYR A 248 -17.71 -17.64 38.15
CA TYR A 248 -18.46 -18.49 39.08
C TYR A 248 -17.92 -19.91 39.09
N PHE A 249 -18.34 -20.69 40.09
CA PHE A 249 -18.15 -22.13 40.08
C PHE A 249 -19.48 -22.85 40.35
N GLU A 250 -19.56 -24.09 39.88
CA GLU A 250 -20.72 -24.95 40.06
C GLU A 250 -20.34 -26.17 40.89
N VAL A 251 -21.17 -26.49 41.87
CA VAL A 251 -21.02 -27.68 42.70
C VAL A 251 -22.40 -28.17 43.12
N SER A 252 -22.60 -29.49 43.10
CA SER A 252 -23.89 -30.08 43.51
C SER A 252 -24.10 -29.90 45.01
N GLY A 253 -25.09 -29.08 45.37
CA GLY A 253 -25.46 -28.86 46.77
C GLY A 253 -25.98 -30.11 47.48
N ALA A 254 -26.28 -31.20 46.78
CA ALA A 254 -26.73 -32.46 47.39
C ALA A 254 -25.58 -33.23 48.08
N ASN A 255 -24.36 -33.17 47.53
CA ASN A 255 -23.21 -33.96 48.01
C ASN A 255 -22.29 -33.15 48.96
N PHE A 256 -22.47 -31.83 48.99
CA PHE A 256 -21.60 -30.91 49.72
C PHE A 256 -22.39 -29.96 50.63
N ASP A 257 -23.66 -30.27 50.93
CA ASP A 257 -24.50 -29.44 51.80
C ASP A 257 -23.82 -29.18 53.16
N GLY A 258 -23.79 -27.91 53.56
CA GLY A 258 -23.14 -27.47 54.80
C GLY A 258 -21.61 -27.40 54.76
N LYS A 259 -20.95 -27.85 53.69
CA LYS A 259 -19.50 -27.68 53.52
C LYS A 259 -19.17 -26.25 53.08
N GLU A 260 -17.98 -25.79 53.45
CA GLU A 260 -17.49 -24.46 53.13
C GLU A 260 -16.31 -24.57 52.18
N PHE A 261 -16.36 -23.84 51.06
CA PHE A 261 -15.25 -23.72 50.12
C PHE A 261 -14.59 -22.36 50.35
N LYS A 262 -13.30 -22.37 50.68
CA LYS A 262 -12.53 -21.15 50.94
C LYS A 262 -11.56 -20.86 49.80
N PHE A 263 -11.42 -19.58 49.51
CA PHE A 263 -10.47 -19.08 48.51
C PHE A 263 -9.67 -17.96 49.16
N ARG A 264 -8.35 -18.08 49.17
CA ARG A 264 -7.48 -16.93 49.45
C ARG A 264 -7.41 -16.08 48.19
N VAL A 265 -7.85 -14.85 48.28
CA VAL A 265 -7.97 -13.93 47.16
C VAL A 265 -7.20 -12.66 47.46
N ALA A 266 -6.23 -12.34 46.60
CA ALA A 266 -5.65 -11.01 46.58
C ALA A 266 -6.30 -10.22 45.44
N HIS A 267 -6.98 -9.13 45.77
CA HIS A 267 -7.67 -8.29 44.79
C HIS A 267 -7.35 -6.82 45.03
N THR A 268 -7.18 -6.06 43.95
CA THR A 268 -6.88 -4.63 44.01
C THR A 268 -7.93 -3.89 43.23
N ARG A 269 -8.25 -2.69 43.70
CA ARG A 269 -9.12 -1.78 42.96
C ARG A 269 -8.52 -1.48 41.59
N ARG A 270 -9.35 -1.49 40.54
CA ARG A 270 -8.95 -1.15 39.17
C ARG A 270 -8.36 0.25 39.13
N LYS A 271 -7.30 0.43 38.32
CA LYS A 271 -6.51 1.66 38.30
C LYS A 271 -6.75 2.50 37.05
N GLY A 272 -7.03 1.88 35.91
CA GLY A 272 -7.24 2.58 34.64
C GLY A 272 -8.56 3.35 34.59
N GLN A 273 -8.51 4.68 34.53
CA GLN A 273 -9.70 5.53 34.37
C GLN A 273 -10.19 5.52 32.90
N ILE A 274 -11.49 5.35 32.67
CA ILE A 274 -12.10 5.46 31.33
C ILE A 274 -12.37 6.92 30.97
N SER A 275 -11.97 7.33 29.77
CA SER A 275 -12.31 8.62 29.16
C SER A 275 -13.41 8.45 28.10
N ILE A 276 -14.42 9.31 28.12
CA ILE A 276 -15.58 9.23 27.23
C ILE A 276 -15.69 10.53 26.46
N PHE A 277 -15.60 10.47 25.14
CA PHE A 277 -15.68 11.64 24.26
C PHE A 277 -17.00 11.62 23.50
N LEU A 278 -17.85 12.62 23.72
CA LEU A 278 -19.09 12.82 23.00
C LEU A 278 -18.88 13.93 21.98
N THR A 279 -18.93 13.61 20.68
CA THR A 279 -18.77 14.61 19.62
C THR A 279 -20.01 14.72 18.74
N ALA A 280 -20.48 15.96 18.56
CA ALA A 280 -21.67 16.27 17.79
C ALA A 280 -21.60 17.70 17.23
N SER A 281 -22.50 18.01 16.30
CA SER A 281 -22.76 19.40 15.91
C SER A 281 -24.08 19.88 16.51
N ILE A 282 -24.10 21.11 17.01
CA ILE A 282 -25.32 21.76 17.51
C ILE A 282 -26.20 22.34 16.39
N VAL A 283 -25.81 22.19 15.13
CA VAL A 283 -26.60 22.64 13.97
C VAL A 283 -27.59 21.58 13.49
N GLY A 284 -27.18 20.31 13.51
CA GLY A 284 -27.97 19.20 12.96
C GLY A 284 -29.19 18.85 13.82
N GLY A 285 -30.08 18.00 13.28
CA GLY A 285 -31.24 17.50 14.03
C GLY A 285 -30.87 16.37 14.99
N THR A 286 -30.04 15.42 14.53
CA THR A 286 -29.64 14.22 15.28
C THR A 286 -28.75 14.55 16.47
N GLY A 287 -27.52 15.03 16.23
CA GLY A 287 -26.56 15.33 17.29
C GLY A 287 -27.12 16.28 18.35
N ASN A 288 -27.72 17.40 17.91
CA ASN A 288 -28.32 18.38 18.81
C ASN A 288 -29.52 17.82 19.60
N GLY A 289 -30.35 16.97 18.99
CA GLY A 289 -31.50 16.37 19.66
C GLY A 289 -31.12 15.31 20.69
N MET A 290 -30.00 14.62 20.51
CA MET A 290 -29.60 13.48 21.35
C MET A 290 -28.57 13.80 22.43
N ILE A 291 -27.76 14.86 22.27
CA ILE A 291 -26.52 15.03 23.04
C ILE A 291 -26.73 15.14 24.56
N LEU A 292 -27.79 15.81 25.02
CA LEU A 292 -28.06 15.98 26.45
C LEU A 292 -28.51 14.67 27.10
N ASP A 293 -29.46 13.97 26.47
CA ASP A 293 -29.91 12.65 26.92
C ASP A 293 -28.79 11.61 26.88
N LEU A 294 -27.93 11.65 25.85
CA LEU A 294 -26.77 10.77 25.76
C LEU A 294 -25.76 11.05 26.89
N ALA A 295 -25.47 12.32 27.18
CA ALA A 295 -24.58 12.69 28.29
C ALA A 295 -25.15 12.22 29.65
N ALA A 296 -26.47 12.39 29.86
CA ALA A 296 -27.15 11.93 31.05
C ALA A 296 -27.16 10.39 31.16
N MET A 297 -27.40 9.69 30.06
CA MET A 297 -27.32 8.22 29.99
C MET A 297 -25.92 7.74 30.34
N VAL A 298 -24.86 8.35 29.78
CA VAL A 298 -23.48 7.99 30.10
C VAL A 298 -23.19 8.22 31.59
N ARG A 299 -23.62 9.35 32.16
CA ARG A 299 -23.49 9.59 33.61
C ARG A 299 -24.17 8.50 34.43
N ASP A 300 -25.37 8.07 34.05
CA ASP A 300 -26.10 7.01 34.77
C ASP A 300 -25.47 5.61 34.57
N ILE A 301 -25.00 5.26 33.38
CA ILE A 301 -24.29 3.99 33.11
C ILE A 301 -23.03 3.86 33.99
N PHE A 302 -22.38 4.98 34.29
CA PHE A 302 -21.12 5.02 35.03
C PHE A 302 -21.24 5.58 36.46
N LYS A 303 -22.46 5.79 36.99
CA LYS A 303 -22.66 6.44 38.29
C LYS A 303 -21.96 5.72 39.45
N ASP A 304 -21.95 4.39 39.40
CA ASP A 304 -21.35 3.50 40.39
C ASP A 304 -19.97 2.97 39.95
N HIS A 305 -19.41 3.52 38.86
CA HIS A 305 -18.14 3.07 38.30
C HIS A 305 -16.93 3.72 38.99
N TRP A 306 -15.87 2.92 39.17
CA TRP A 306 -14.58 3.40 39.67
C TRP A 306 -13.41 2.90 38.82
N PRO A 307 -12.39 3.75 38.52
CA PRO A 307 -12.36 5.19 38.77
C PRO A 307 -13.47 5.91 37.99
N LYS A 308 -14.09 6.94 38.58
CA LYS A 308 -15.14 7.73 37.91
C LYS A 308 -14.66 8.16 36.52
N PRO A 309 -15.41 7.94 35.44
CA PRO A 309 -14.93 8.26 34.10
C PRO A 309 -14.83 9.77 33.90
N ARG A 310 -13.97 10.20 32.96
CA ARG A 310 -13.97 11.58 32.46
C ARG A 310 -14.90 11.67 31.26
N ILE A 311 -15.84 12.60 31.26
CA ILE A 311 -16.82 12.74 30.17
C ILE A 311 -16.61 14.08 29.49
N TYR A 312 -16.11 14.06 28.26
CA TYR A 312 -15.84 15.21 27.42
C TYR A 312 -16.98 15.42 26.43
N GLY A 313 -17.48 16.64 26.33
CA GLY A 313 -18.34 17.07 25.22
C GLY A 313 -17.53 17.87 24.22
N ILE A 314 -17.60 17.56 22.93
CA ILE A 314 -16.94 18.31 21.85
C ILE A 314 -18.02 18.70 20.85
N LEU A 315 -18.44 19.96 20.91
CA LEU A 315 -19.58 20.47 20.15
C LEU A 315 -19.12 21.45 19.09
N VAL A 316 -19.43 21.11 17.83
CA VAL A 316 -19.09 21.96 16.68
C VAL A 316 -20.18 23.03 16.45
N LEU A 317 -19.76 24.30 16.53
CA LEU A 317 -20.60 25.49 16.40
C LEU A 317 -21.01 25.77 14.94
N PRO A 318 -22.02 26.64 14.70
CA PRO A 318 -22.59 26.85 13.37
C PRO A 318 -21.62 27.41 12.33
N SER A 319 -20.76 28.34 12.72
CA SER A 319 -19.76 28.99 11.86
C SER A 319 -18.89 27.99 11.07
N ALA A 320 -18.72 26.76 11.57
CA ALA A 320 -18.10 25.63 10.87
C ALA A 320 -18.75 25.24 9.53
N PHE A 321 -20.00 25.65 9.33
CA PHE A 321 -20.81 25.24 8.20
C PHE A 321 -21.16 26.46 7.33
N LYS A 322 -20.17 27.17 6.78
CA LYS A 322 -20.36 28.41 5.96
C LYS A 322 -21.47 28.31 4.88
N ARG A 323 -21.69 27.13 4.27
CA ARG A 323 -22.79 26.88 3.30
C ARG A 323 -24.17 26.55 3.93
N VAL A 324 -24.21 26.15 5.20
CA VAL A 324 -25.43 25.77 5.94
C VAL A 324 -25.91 26.90 6.86
N VAL A 325 -25.03 27.83 7.23
CA VAL A 325 -25.29 28.99 8.11
C VAL A 325 -26.18 30.06 7.46
N SER A 326 -26.43 29.97 6.14
CA SER A 326 -27.49 30.72 5.45
C SER A 326 -28.89 30.19 5.76
N ASN A 327 -29.02 28.99 6.35
CA ASN A 327 -30.29 28.45 6.81
C ASN A 327 -30.65 29.04 8.19
N ARG A 328 -31.77 29.77 8.26
CA ARG A 328 -32.31 30.35 9.50
C ARG A 328 -32.52 29.28 10.59
N ASN A 329 -32.93 28.07 10.23
CA ASN A 329 -33.20 26.98 11.16
C ASN A 329 -31.91 26.46 11.83
N ALA A 330 -30.80 26.43 11.11
CA ALA A 330 -29.50 26.00 11.63
C ALA A 330 -29.03 26.90 12.80
N ARG A 331 -29.18 28.22 12.67
CA ARG A 331 -28.83 29.18 13.73
C ARG A 331 -29.82 29.12 14.89
N ALA A 332 -31.12 28.99 14.60
CA ALA A 332 -32.15 28.88 15.63
C ALA A 332 -31.96 27.62 16.49
N ASN A 333 -31.70 26.47 15.86
CA ASN A 333 -31.40 25.22 16.54
C ASN A 333 -30.17 25.32 17.44
N ALA A 334 -29.09 25.92 16.93
CA ALA A 334 -27.87 26.08 17.69
C ALA A 334 -28.07 27.02 18.89
N TYR A 335 -28.80 28.13 18.69
CA TYR A 335 -29.12 29.06 19.78
C TYR A 335 -29.98 28.39 20.85
N ALA A 336 -31.00 27.62 20.46
CA ALA A 336 -31.82 26.84 21.40
C ALA A 336 -30.99 25.81 22.17
N ALA A 337 -30.10 25.09 21.48
CA ALA A 337 -29.19 24.12 22.09
C ALA A 337 -28.29 24.77 23.13
N LEU A 338 -27.68 25.91 22.79
CA LEU A 338 -26.80 26.65 23.70
C LEU A 338 -27.55 27.12 24.95
N LYS A 339 -28.82 27.54 24.84
CA LYS A 339 -29.62 27.89 26.03
C LYS A 339 -29.85 26.70 26.95
N GLU A 340 -30.18 25.54 26.40
CA GLU A 340 -30.42 24.34 27.21
C GLU A 340 -29.13 23.82 27.83
N ILE A 341 -28.04 23.80 27.06
CA ILE A 341 -26.71 23.48 27.57
C ILE A 341 -26.36 24.45 28.71
N ASP A 342 -26.56 25.76 28.55
CA ASP A 342 -26.29 26.76 29.58
C ASP A 342 -27.13 26.56 30.83
N TYR A 343 -28.41 26.23 30.65
CA TYR A 343 -29.31 25.91 31.76
C TYR A 343 -28.82 24.71 32.58
N PHE A 344 -28.47 23.59 31.94
CA PHE A 344 -27.99 22.39 32.64
C PHE A 344 -26.55 22.54 33.17
N MET A 345 -25.66 23.21 32.46
CA MET A 345 -24.29 23.48 32.92
C MET A 345 -24.24 24.47 34.10
N SER A 346 -25.26 25.31 34.26
CA SER A 346 -25.41 26.19 35.44
C SER A 346 -25.81 25.43 36.72
N GLY A 347 -25.97 24.10 36.67
CA GLY A 347 -26.28 23.25 37.81
C GLY A 347 -27.75 22.89 37.96
N SER A 348 -28.57 23.15 36.93
CA SER A 348 -29.97 22.70 36.92
C SER A 348 -30.03 21.19 36.73
N THR A 349 -30.88 20.52 37.52
CA THR A 349 -31.04 19.07 37.44
C THR A 349 -31.63 18.63 36.11
N PHE A 350 -30.98 17.68 35.44
CA PHE A 350 -31.52 17.01 34.26
C PHE A 350 -32.39 15.83 34.68
N ARG A 351 -33.61 15.73 34.15
CA ARG A 351 -34.52 14.59 34.36
C ARG A 351 -35.11 14.13 33.04
N ALA A 352 -35.14 12.82 32.83
CA ALA A 352 -35.82 12.20 31.71
C ALA A 352 -36.45 10.86 32.13
N SER A 353 -37.64 10.59 31.63
CA SER A 353 -38.28 9.26 31.70
C SER A 353 -38.35 8.70 30.29
N TYR A 354 -37.78 7.52 30.08
CA TYR A 354 -37.69 6.89 28.77
C TYR A 354 -38.78 5.81 28.59
N PRO A 355 -39.17 5.51 27.34
CA PRO A 355 -40.18 4.48 27.04
C PRO A 355 -39.85 3.08 27.58
N SER A 356 -38.57 2.79 27.85
CA SER A 356 -38.12 1.56 28.51
C SER A 356 -38.53 1.46 29.99
N GLY A 357 -39.17 2.50 30.54
CA GLY A 357 -39.51 2.63 31.96
C GLY A 357 -38.36 3.16 32.82
N ARG A 358 -37.16 3.38 32.24
CA ARG A 358 -36.02 3.94 32.97
C ARG A 358 -36.18 5.43 33.20
N LYS A 359 -35.79 5.86 34.39
CA LYS A 359 -35.71 7.27 34.78
C LYS A 359 -34.26 7.62 35.03
N VAL A 360 -33.78 8.67 34.39
CA VAL A 360 -32.43 9.21 34.58
C VAL A 360 -32.54 10.58 35.23
N GLU A 361 -31.78 10.77 36.30
CA GLU A 361 -31.64 12.05 37.01
C GLU A 361 -30.16 12.37 37.19
N VAL A 362 -29.76 13.55 36.75
CA VAL A 362 -28.41 14.11 36.98
C VAL A 362 -28.61 15.39 37.78
N ALA A 363 -28.30 15.33 39.08
CA ALA A 363 -28.62 16.39 40.05
C ALA A 363 -27.90 17.73 39.81
N ASP A 364 -26.76 17.71 39.12
CA ASP A 364 -25.91 18.87 38.80
C ASP A 364 -25.59 18.88 37.29
N ARG A 365 -24.54 19.59 36.89
CA ARG A 365 -24.05 19.71 35.51
C ARG A 365 -23.84 18.36 34.80
N LEU A 366 -24.25 18.32 33.54
CA LEU A 366 -24.10 17.15 32.67
C LEU A 366 -22.63 16.83 32.39
N PHE A 367 -21.78 17.84 32.20
CA PHE A 367 -20.33 17.73 32.04
C PHE A 367 -19.62 18.40 33.21
N ASP A 368 -18.48 17.85 33.65
CA ASP A 368 -17.68 18.47 34.71
C ASP A 368 -17.02 19.77 34.20
N ASP A 369 -16.57 20.63 35.12
CA ASP A 369 -15.99 21.92 34.76
C ASP A 369 -14.79 21.74 33.84
N GLY A 370 -14.79 22.46 32.72
CA GLY A 370 -13.73 22.39 31.72
C GLY A 370 -13.77 21.18 30.79
N MET A 371 -14.81 20.32 30.89
CA MET A 371 -14.95 19.14 30.04
C MET A 371 -15.86 19.34 28.82
N LEU A 372 -16.51 20.51 28.68
CA LEU A 372 -17.35 20.84 27.53
C LEU A 372 -16.63 21.83 26.60
N TYR A 373 -16.26 21.35 25.41
CA TYR A 373 -15.52 22.06 24.38
C TYR A 373 -16.45 22.55 23.27
N MET A 374 -16.33 23.83 22.94
CA MET A 374 -17.03 24.49 21.84
C MET A 374 -16.02 24.82 20.73
N LEU A 375 -16.23 24.25 19.54
CA LEU A 375 -15.32 24.41 18.41
C LEU A 375 -15.91 25.34 17.34
N ASP A 376 -15.14 26.37 17.00
CA ASP A 376 -15.42 27.34 15.94
C ASP A 376 -14.37 27.21 14.81
N VAL A 377 -14.59 27.87 13.67
CA VAL A 377 -13.66 27.89 12.52
C VAL A 377 -12.62 28.98 12.58
N GLU A 378 -12.86 30.04 13.34
CA GLU A 378 -11.97 31.19 13.41
C GLU A 378 -11.25 31.22 14.75
N ASN A 379 -9.92 31.33 14.71
CA ASN A 379 -9.13 31.52 15.92
C ASN A 379 -8.97 33.02 16.24
N MET A 380 -8.44 33.33 17.44
CA MET A 380 -8.26 34.73 17.86
C MET A 380 -7.34 35.57 16.96
N ALA A 381 -6.56 34.93 16.08
CA ALA A 381 -5.69 35.60 15.11
C ALA A 381 -6.38 35.85 13.74
N GLY A 382 -7.68 35.55 13.62
CA GLY A 382 -8.44 35.70 12.38
C GLY A 382 -8.19 34.64 11.32
N ASN A 383 -7.42 33.58 11.64
CA ASN A 383 -7.24 32.46 10.74
C ASN A 383 -8.50 31.60 10.73
N SER A 384 -9.05 31.34 9.54
CA SER A 384 -10.30 30.60 9.38
C SER A 384 -10.05 29.25 8.71
N LEU A 385 -10.55 28.18 9.33
CA LEU A 385 -10.62 26.86 8.69
C LEU A 385 -11.57 26.91 7.48
N GLN A 386 -11.12 26.33 6.37
CA GLN A 386 -11.86 26.25 5.12
C GLN A 386 -12.81 25.04 5.13
N GLY A 387 -13.90 25.18 5.89
CA GLY A 387 -15.08 24.32 5.77
C GLY A 387 -15.17 23.13 6.74
N ARG A 388 -16.27 22.37 6.59
CA ARG A 388 -16.71 21.31 7.52
C ARG A 388 -15.67 20.21 7.75
N ASP A 389 -15.03 19.73 6.69
CA ASP A 389 -14.11 18.60 6.79
C ASP A 389 -12.85 18.97 7.61
N GLN A 390 -12.35 20.21 7.51
CA GLN A 390 -11.20 20.65 8.30
C GLN A 390 -11.50 20.77 9.79
N VAL A 391 -12.73 21.20 10.15
CA VAL A 391 -13.16 21.26 11.55
C VAL A 391 -13.27 19.85 12.13
N GLN A 392 -13.71 18.90 11.33
CA GLN A 392 -13.80 17.50 11.73
C GLN A 392 -12.43 16.85 11.86
N ASP A 393 -11.47 17.21 11.01
CA ASP A 393 -10.07 16.83 11.16
C ASP A 393 -9.45 17.43 12.43
N LEU A 394 -9.76 18.69 12.75
CA LEU A 394 -9.36 19.29 14.02
C LEU A 394 -9.96 18.54 15.22
N THR A 395 -11.27 18.22 15.16
CA THR A 395 -11.93 17.38 16.18
C THR A 395 -11.24 16.02 16.31
N GLY A 396 -10.90 15.39 15.19
CA GLY A 396 -10.21 14.10 15.16
C GLY A 396 -8.82 14.15 15.81
N GLN A 397 -8.05 15.20 15.51
CA GLN A 397 -6.75 15.44 16.12
C GLN A 397 -6.85 15.79 17.61
N PHE A 398 -7.85 16.55 18.02
CA PHE A 398 -8.12 16.84 19.43
C PHE A 398 -8.34 15.55 20.22
N ILE A 399 -9.30 14.73 19.79
CA ILE A 399 -9.60 13.43 20.41
C ILE A 399 -8.33 12.58 20.45
N SER A 400 -7.61 12.48 19.32
CA SER A 400 -6.39 11.68 19.26
C SER A 400 -5.31 12.18 20.22
N THR A 401 -5.12 13.49 20.34
CA THR A 401 -4.15 14.09 21.26
C THR A 401 -4.50 13.78 22.71
N PHE A 402 -5.77 13.91 23.09
CA PHE A 402 -6.22 13.59 24.45
C PHE A 402 -6.16 12.10 24.75
N VAL A 403 -6.40 11.24 23.76
CA VAL A 403 -6.41 9.78 23.91
C VAL A 403 -5.01 9.19 23.89
N SER A 404 -4.05 9.79 23.18
CA SER A 404 -2.77 9.12 22.87
C SER A 404 -1.51 9.96 23.10
N SER A 405 -1.60 11.09 23.80
CA SER A 405 -0.44 11.93 24.10
C SER A 405 -0.40 12.40 25.55
N ILE A 406 0.78 12.30 26.17
CA ILE A 406 1.10 12.86 27.50
C ILE A 406 0.82 14.37 27.53
N VAL A 407 1.07 15.07 26.43
CA VAL A 407 0.78 16.52 26.30
C VAL A 407 -0.72 16.77 26.44
N GLY A 408 -1.57 15.87 25.94
CA GLY A 408 -3.01 15.94 26.12
C GLY A 408 -3.40 15.90 27.60
N GLY A 409 -2.79 15.00 28.38
CA GLY A 409 -3.01 14.92 29.83
C GLY A 409 -2.59 16.19 30.58
N ALA A 410 -1.42 16.74 30.28
CA ALA A 410 -0.94 17.97 30.90
C ALA A 410 -1.81 19.21 30.55
N ILE A 411 -2.27 19.30 29.30
CA ILE A 411 -3.20 20.36 28.86
C ILE A 411 -4.50 20.26 29.66
N GLU A 412 -5.05 19.06 29.76
CA GLU A 412 -6.30 18.81 30.47
C GLU A 412 -6.22 19.19 31.95
N GLU A 413 -5.19 18.73 32.68
CA GLU A 413 -5.02 19.05 34.10
C GLU A 413 -5.01 20.55 34.35
N ARG A 414 -4.31 21.29 33.49
CA ARG A 414 -4.29 22.75 33.56
C ARG A 414 -5.66 23.35 33.26
N MET A 415 -6.32 22.89 32.19
CA MET A 415 -7.62 23.42 31.78
C MET A 415 -8.70 23.18 32.84
N VAL A 416 -8.77 21.99 33.43
CA VAL A 416 -9.73 21.65 34.49
C VAL A 416 -9.51 22.53 35.72
N ASN A 417 -8.25 22.72 36.14
CA ASN A 417 -7.91 23.58 37.27
C ASN A 417 -8.29 25.04 37.01
N ASP A 418 -7.98 25.56 35.82
CA ASP A 418 -8.31 26.94 35.45
C ASP A 418 -9.82 27.15 35.33
N SER A 419 -10.56 26.21 34.71
CA SER A 419 -12.02 26.25 34.61
C SER A 419 -12.70 26.16 35.97
N THR A 420 -12.21 25.31 36.88
CA THR A 420 -12.74 25.20 38.25
C THR A 420 -12.51 26.48 39.05
N ARG A 421 -11.40 27.20 38.81
CA ARG A 421 -11.15 28.51 39.43
C ARG A 421 -12.00 29.61 38.80
N ALA A 422 -12.17 29.58 37.48
CA ALA A 422 -12.95 30.55 36.74
C ALA A 422 -14.47 30.39 36.95
N SER A 423 -14.97 29.18 37.22
CA SER A 423 -16.38 28.92 37.50
C SER A 423 -16.88 29.56 38.81
N ILE A 424 -15.98 30.08 39.64
CA ILE A 424 -16.25 30.82 40.88
C ILE A 424 -16.36 32.34 40.64
N PHE A 425 -15.90 32.86 39.50
CA PHE A 425 -15.96 34.30 39.18
C PHE A 425 -17.35 34.70 38.66
N LEU A 426 -18.26 34.97 39.59
CA LEU A 426 -19.47 35.75 39.35
C LEU A 426 -19.27 37.18 39.91
N PRO A 427 -19.70 38.24 39.20
CA PRO A 427 -19.90 39.54 39.83
C PRO A 427 -20.88 39.38 40.99
N LYS A 428 -20.53 39.88 42.18
CA LYS A 428 -21.37 39.77 43.41
C LYS A 428 -22.82 40.24 43.23
N ASP A 429 -23.09 41.06 42.21
CA ASP A 429 -24.38 41.69 41.95
C ASP A 429 -25.21 41.01 40.85
N ASP A 430 -24.71 39.94 40.22
CA ASP A 430 -25.47 39.24 39.17
C ASP A 430 -26.33 38.11 39.77
N LYS A 431 -27.66 38.21 39.58
CA LYS A 431 -28.62 37.17 40.00
C LYS A 431 -28.54 35.92 39.12
N ALA A 432 -27.92 36.01 37.96
CA ALA A 432 -27.76 34.88 37.06
C ALA A 432 -26.72 33.90 37.64
N GLN A 433 -27.18 32.75 38.13
CA GLN A 433 -26.34 31.62 38.62
C GLN A 433 -25.52 30.94 37.49
N ARG A 434 -25.19 31.66 36.42
CA ARG A 434 -24.48 31.12 35.25
C ARG A 434 -23.02 30.90 35.56
N LYS A 435 -22.43 29.84 35.01
CA LYS A 435 -21.04 29.46 35.28
C LYS A 435 -20.19 29.48 34.01
N ALA A 436 -18.94 29.92 34.14
CA ALA A 436 -17.96 29.85 33.07
C ALA A 436 -17.38 28.41 32.94
N CYS A 437 -18.16 27.50 32.36
CA CYS A 437 -17.85 26.06 32.31
C CYS A 437 -17.44 25.54 30.92
N TYR A 438 -17.24 26.42 29.93
CA TYR A 438 -16.95 26.04 28.55
C TYR A 438 -15.47 26.27 28.21
N ASN A 439 -14.91 25.35 27.44
CA ASN A 439 -13.58 25.48 26.87
C ASN A 439 -13.63 25.54 25.33
N SER A 440 -12.57 26.04 24.73
CA SER A 440 -12.31 25.87 23.30
C SER A 440 -10.88 25.39 23.12
N PHE A 441 -10.53 24.95 21.93
CA PHE A 441 -9.21 24.41 21.68
C PHE A 441 -8.75 24.67 20.25
N GLY A 442 -7.47 25.01 20.12
CA GLY A 442 -6.77 25.09 18.85
C GLY A 442 -5.44 24.34 18.96
N ILE A 443 -5.14 23.48 17.99
CA ILE A 443 -3.82 22.88 17.85
C ILE A 443 -3.05 23.68 16.80
N SER A 444 -1.82 24.05 17.12
CA SER A 444 -0.80 24.31 16.11
C SER A 444 0.29 23.27 16.28
N ARG A 445 0.51 22.44 15.26
CA ARG A 445 1.60 21.45 15.28
C ARG A 445 2.73 21.92 14.39
N VAL A 446 3.93 21.58 14.82
CA VAL A 446 5.15 21.71 14.04
C VAL A 446 5.66 20.29 13.79
N ILE A 447 5.80 19.90 12.53
CA ILE A 447 6.14 18.52 12.14
C ILE A 447 7.46 18.53 11.40
N TYR A 448 8.41 17.70 11.84
CA TYR A 448 9.60 17.37 11.05
C TYR A 448 9.32 16.09 10.24
N PRO A 449 9.14 16.15 8.91
CA PRO A 449 8.52 15.08 8.12
C PRO A 449 9.51 13.98 7.70
N VAL A 450 10.15 13.31 8.66
CA VAL A 450 11.15 12.25 8.36
C VAL A 450 10.65 11.20 7.36
N PRO A 451 9.43 10.66 7.45
CA PRO A 451 8.95 9.65 6.50
C PRO A 451 8.91 10.18 5.06
N ASP A 452 8.35 11.38 4.84
CA ASP A 452 8.31 11.99 3.51
C ASP A 452 9.73 12.33 3.00
N LEU A 453 10.66 12.71 3.88
CA LEU A 453 12.06 12.96 3.50
C LEU A 453 12.80 11.69 3.09
N LYS A 454 12.55 10.58 3.77
CA LYS A 454 13.07 9.26 3.42
C LYS A 454 12.60 8.86 2.02
N GLU A 455 11.32 9.09 1.75
CA GLU A 455 10.65 8.78 0.48
C GLU A 455 11.19 9.62 -0.69
N ILE A 456 11.48 10.92 -0.45
CA ILE A 456 12.19 11.79 -1.40
C ILE A 456 13.62 11.28 -1.63
N GLY A 457 14.35 10.93 -0.56
CA GLY A 457 15.73 10.45 -0.64
C GLY A 457 15.86 9.17 -1.47
N TYR A 458 14.98 8.20 -1.27
CA TYR A 458 14.97 6.96 -2.06
C TYR A 458 14.76 7.20 -3.56
N ARG A 459 13.79 8.04 -3.93
CA ARG A 459 13.54 8.36 -5.35
C ARG A 459 14.72 9.09 -5.98
N ILE A 460 15.33 10.03 -5.25
CA ILE A 460 16.52 10.73 -5.75
C ILE A 460 17.66 9.74 -5.98
N MET A 461 17.86 8.77 -5.08
CA MET A 461 18.85 7.73 -5.28
C MET A 461 18.54 6.84 -6.48
N ALA A 462 17.28 6.42 -6.65
CA ALA A 462 16.84 5.65 -7.82
C ALA A 462 17.09 6.41 -9.14
N VAL A 463 16.74 7.70 -9.19
CA VAL A 463 17.02 8.54 -10.37
C VAL A 463 18.51 8.63 -10.65
N LYS A 464 19.36 8.80 -9.61
CA LYS A 464 20.83 8.83 -9.78
C LYS A 464 21.41 7.50 -10.26
N MET A 465 20.86 6.37 -9.80
CA MET A 465 21.24 5.05 -10.27
C MET A 465 20.89 4.90 -11.75
N ILE A 466 19.65 5.24 -12.13
CA ILE A 466 19.21 5.25 -13.53
C ILE A 466 20.14 6.13 -14.38
N ASP A 467 20.38 7.38 -13.97
CA ASP A 467 21.25 8.32 -14.68
C ASP A 467 22.66 7.77 -14.90
N SER A 468 23.15 6.88 -14.01
CA SER A 468 24.46 6.25 -14.18
C SER A 468 24.52 5.30 -15.38
N PHE A 469 23.42 4.65 -15.76
CA PHE A 469 23.34 3.79 -16.95
C PHE A 469 23.03 4.55 -18.26
N PHE A 470 22.79 5.86 -18.17
CA PHE A 470 22.60 6.77 -19.30
C PHE A 470 23.77 7.76 -19.45
N ARG A 471 24.92 7.45 -18.86
CA ARG A 471 26.11 8.30 -18.98
C ARG A 471 26.58 8.41 -20.43
N PRO A 472 27.13 9.57 -20.84
CA PRO A 472 27.75 9.73 -22.15
C PRO A 472 28.85 8.69 -22.39
N VAL A 473 28.92 8.18 -23.61
CA VAL A 473 29.85 7.10 -23.95
C VAL A 473 31.31 7.60 -23.90
N LYS A 474 32.15 6.92 -23.11
CA LYS A 474 33.59 7.18 -23.05
C LYS A 474 34.28 6.62 -24.31
N GLY A 475 34.79 7.48 -25.17
CA GLY A 475 35.40 7.09 -26.45
C GLY A 475 36.56 6.09 -26.34
N ARG A 476 37.39 6.19 -25.29
CA ARG A 476 38.49 5.23 -25.03
C ARG A 476 37.95 3.83 -24.73
N LEU A 477 37.03 3.72 -23.78
CA LEU A 477 36.41 2.44 -23.40
C LEU A 477 35.68 1.82 -24.59
N MET A 478 35.02 2.66 -25.40
CA MET A 478 34.38 2.22 -26.63
C MET A 478 35.38 1.64 -27.62
N SER A 479 36.51 2.33 -27.85
CA SER A 479 37.55 1.88 -28.79
C SER A 479 38.21 0.58 -28.34
N GLU A 480 38.50 0.45 -27.04
CA GLU A 480 39.04 -0.78 -26.43
C GLU A 480 38.04 -1.94 -26.57
N THR A 481 36.78 -1.70 -26.24
CA THR A 481 35.72 -2.71 -26.36
C THR A 481 35.46 -3.09 -27.80
N LEU A 482 35.46 -2.16 -28.76
CA LEU A 482 35.42 -2.49 -30.19
C LEU A 482 36.65 -3.27 -30.63
N GLY A 483 37.82 -2.96 -30.08
CA GLY A 483 39.04 -3.72 -30.30
C GLY A 483 38.90 -5.17 -29.84
N ASP A 484 38.34 -5.38 -28.66
CA ASP A 484 38.15 -6.70 -28.06
C ASP A 484 36.97 -7.46 -28.66
N ILE A 485 35.86 -6.79 -28.98
CA ILE A 485 34.78 -7.32 -29.82
C ILE A 485 35.36 -7.72 -31.17
N ASN A 486 36.18 -6.88 -31.80
CA ASN A 486 36.80 -7.24 -33.07
C ASN A 486 37.72 -8.45 -32.92
N ARG A 487 38.57 -8.52 -31.90
CA ARG A 487 39.42 -9.70 -31.63
C ARG A 487 38.59 -10.94 -31.28
N GLY A 488 37.52 -10.77 -30.52
CA GLY A 488 36.61 -11.81 -30.05
C GLY A 488 35.74 -12.34 -31.17
N LEU A 489 35.09 -11.50 -31.96
CA LEU A 489 34.42 -11.86 -33.20
C LEU A 489 35.43 -12.42 -34.22
N VAL A 490 36.68 -11.94 -34.25
CA VAL A 490 37.73 -12.56 -35.07
C VAL A 490 38.13 -13.94 -34.52
N ARG A 491 38.12 -14.19 -33.21
CA ARG A 491 38.47 -15.52 -32.65
C ARG A 491 37.30 -16.51 -32.69
N ALA A 492 36.12 -16.07 -32.31
CA ALA A 492 34.89 -16.86 -32.19
C ALA A 492 34.17 -17.02 -33.54
N LEU A 493 34.05 -15.95 -34.32
CA LEU A 493 33.37 -15.98 -35.64
C LEU A 493 34.33 -15.96 -36.82
N ARG A 494 35.57 -15.47 -36.62
CA ARG A 494 36.44 -15.01 -37.71
C ARG A 494 35.64 -14.16 -38.69
N LEU A 495 35.20 -12.96 -38.29
CA LEU A 495 34.63 -11.90 -39.17
C LEU A 495 35.55 -11.47 -40.34
N ASP A 496 36.59 -12.24 -40.63
CA ASP A 496 37.04 -12.41 -42.00
C ASP A 496 36.00 -13.27 -42.71
N CYS A 497 35.04 -12.66 -43.40
CA CYS A 497 33.99 -13.47 -44.01
C CYS A 497 34.58 -14.50 -44.97
N ARG A 498 35.81 -14.31 -45.52
CA ARG A 498 36.62 -15.35 -46.22
C ARG A 498 36.54 -16.71 -45.52
N MET A 499 36.68 -16.69 -44.21
CA MET A 499 36.66 -17.86 -43.34
C MET A 499 35.27 -18.43 -43.10
N ILE A 500 34.24 -17.58 -43.11
CA ILE A 500 32.86 -18.04 -43.12
C ILE A 500 32.58 -18.76 -44.45
N PHE A 501 33.07 -18.24 -45.59
CA PHE A 501 32.97 -18.94 -46.89
C PHE A 501 33.68 -20.30 -46.88
N GLU A 502 34.89 -20.37 -46.34
CA GLU A 502 35.67 -21.61 -46.22
C GLU A 502 35.02 -22.60 -45.23
N ARG A 503 34.22 -22.14 -44.26
CA ARG A 503 33.49 -23.04 -43.34
C ARG A 503 32.14 -23.50 -43.91
N THR A 504 31.47 -22.66 -44.69
CA THR A 504 30.19 -23.01 -45.32
C THR A 504 30.38 -23.97 -46.48
N TYR A 505 31.54 -23.94 -47.14
CA TYR A 505 31.89 -24.89 -48.20
C TYR A 505 33.39 -25.24 -48.18
N PRO A 506 33.84 -26.08 -47.22
CA PRO A 506 35.26 -26.34 -46.99
C PRO A 506 35.96 -27.05 -48.16
N ASP A 507 35.23 -27.91 -48.86
CA ASP A 507 35.79 -28.77 -49.91
C ASP A 507 35.77 -28.11 -51.31
N TYR A 508 35.37 -26.82 -51.42
CA TYR A 508 35.15 -26.15 -52.71
C TYR A 508 36.34 -26.25 -53.68
N LYS A 509 37.58 -26.19 -53.18
CA LYS A 509 38.79 -26.31 -54.02
C LYS A 509 38.95 -27.73 -54.58
N ALA A 510 38.65 -28.73 -53.76
CA ALA A 510 38.68 -30.13 -54.18
C ALA A 510 37.54 -30.40 -55.17
N ASP A 511 36.34 -29.89 -54.89
CA ASP A 511 35.17 -30.02 -55.77
C ASP A 511 35.43 -29.37 -57.14
N ILE A 512 35.96 -28.14 -57.20
CA ILE A 512 36.37 -27.48 -58.46
C ILE A 512 37.44 -28.31 -59.20
N GLY A 513 38.40 -28.87 -58.48
CA GLY A 513 39.49 -29.66 -59.08
C GLY A 513 39.04 -31.02 -59.62
N ILE A 514 38.05 -31.65 -58.98
CA ILE A 514 37.59 -33.00 -59.31
C ILE A 514 36.53 -32.98 -60.41
N GLU A 515 35.64 -31.98 -60.44
CA GLU A 515 34.45 -31.92 -61.31
C GLU A 515 34.75 -32.25 -62.78
N MET A 516 35.83 -31.70 -63.34
CA MET A 516 36.18 -31.86 -64.77
C MET A 516 37.05 -33.08 -65.07
N THR A 517 37.42 -33.87 -64.06
CA THR A 517 38.35 -35.00 -64.21
C THR A 517 37.80 -36.10 -65.12
N SER A 518 36.50 -36.37 -65.06
CA SER A 518 35.82 -37.36 -65.92
C SER A 518 35.85 -36.93 -67.38
N TYR A 519 35.54 -35.66 -67.67
CA TYR A 519 35.57 -35.11 -69.03
C TYR A 519 36.99 -35.02 -69.59
N ARG A 520 38.00 -34.69 -68.76
CA ARG A 520 39.41 -34.73 -69.16
C ARG A 520 39.88 -36.15 -69.52
N LYS A 521 39.44 -37.18 -68.79
CA LYS A 521 39.72 -38.58 -69.13
C LYS A 521 39.03 -39.01 -70.43
N LYS A 522 37.78 -38.60 -70.63
CA LYS A 522 37.04 -38.85 -71.89
C LYS A 522 37.68 -38.11 -73.08
N LEU A 523 38.19 -36.90 -72.87
CA LEU A 523 38.96 -36.14 -73.86
C LEU A 523 40.24 -36.88 -74.26
N ALA A 524 41.00 -37.40 -73.29
CA ALA A 524 42.20 -38.19 -73.57
C ALA A 524 41.87 -39.47 -74.37
N SER A 525 40.81 -40.19 -73.98
CA SER A 525 40.38 -41.40 -74.70
C SER A 525 39.86 -41.11 -76.11
N ALA A 526 39.14 -40.00 -76.31
CA ALA A 526 38.70 -39.56 -77.63
C ALA A 526 39.86 -39.10 -78.52
N SER A 527 40.91 -38.53 -77.91
CA SER A 527 42.16 -38.18 -78.59
C SER A 527 42.96 -39.40 -79.05
N GLU A 528 42.90 -40.51 -78.31
CA GLU A 528 43.58 -41.77 -78.65
C GLU A 528 42.83 -42.59 -79.70
N SER A 529 41.49 -42.57 -79.68
CA SER A 529 40.66 -43.35 -80.61
C SER A 529 40.49 -42.69 -81.99
N GLY A 530 40.66 -41.36 -82.08
CA GLY A 530 40.51 -40.60 -83.33
C GLY A 530 39.08 -40.56 -83.90
N ASP A 531 38.09 -40.98 -83.12
CA ASP A 531 36.69 -41.03 -83.56
C ASP A 531 36.04 -39.64 -83.46
N LYS A 532 35.77 -39.02 -84.62
CA LYS A 532 35.07 -37.73 -84.74
C LYS A 532 33.77 -37.72 -83.94
N ARG A 533 33.00 -38.81 -83.96
CA ARG A 533 31.70 -38.88 -83.28
C ARG A 533 31.87 -38.82 -81.76
N ALA A 534 32.92 -39.44 -81.23
CA ALA A 534 33.24 -39.38 -79.80
C ALA A 534 33.64 -37.95 -79.35
N VAL A 535 34.37 -37.20 -80.18
CA VAL A 535 34.77 -35.81 -79.91
C VAL A 535 33.57 -34.86 -79.92
N THR A 536 32.71 -34.94 -80.95
CA THR A 536 31.49 -34.11 -81.03
C THR A 536 30.52 -34.43 -79.89
N MET A 537 30.30 -35.72 -79.58
CA MET A 537 29.47 -36.13 -78.44
C MET A 537 30.03 -35.66 -77.10
N LEU A 538 31.36 -35.57 -76.93
CA LEU A 538 31.96 -35.02 -75.71
C LEU A 538 31.61 -33.53 -75.55
N ILE A 539 31.73 -32.75 -76.62
CA ILE A 539 31.38 -31.32 -76.63
C ILE A 539 29.89 -31.14 -76.33
N GLU A 540 29.00 -31.88 -76.99
CA GLU A 540 27.55 -31.85 -76.74
C GLU A 540 27.21 -32.19 -75.28
N ASN A 541 27.83 -33.24 -74.73
CA ASN A 541 27.60 -33.62 -73.34
C ASN A 541 28.06 -32.54 -72.37
N VAL A 542 29.23 -31.91 -72.59
CA VAL A 542 29.72 -30.81 -71.73
C VAL A 542 28.80 -29.59 -71.82
N ILE A 543 28.36 -29.21 -73.03
CA ILE A 543 27.43 -28.09 -73.23
C ILE A 543 26.06 -28.39 -72.60
N ARG A 544 25.58 -29.63 -72.68
CA ARG A 544 24.32 -30.04 -72.05
C ARG A 544 24.42 -30.04 -70.52
N ASP A 545 25.45 -30.66 -69.97
CA ASP A 545 25.60 -30.90 -68.53
C ASP A 545 26.03 -29.61 -67.79
N TYR A 546 26.70 -28.66 -68.47
CA TYR A 546 27.06 -27.33 -67.94
C TYR A 546 26.37 -26.18 -68.70
N GLY A 547 25.22 -26.48 -69.32
CA GLY A 547 24.37 -25.46 -69.93
C GLY A 547 23.78 -24.52 -68.87
N LYS A 548 23.28 -23.37 -69.31
CA LYS A 548 22.75 -22.32 -68.41
C LYS A 548 21.71 -22.87 -67.39
N GLY A 549 20.82 -23.76 -67.82
CA GLY A 549 19.79 -24.35 -66.96
C GLY A 549 20.34 -25.32 -65.91
N GLU A 550 21.34 -26.13 -66.24
CA GLU A 550 21.97 -27.07 -65.30
C GLU A 550 22.92 -26.35 -64.32
N LEU A 551 23.65 -25.33 -64.78
CA LEU A 551 24.45 -24.47 -63.90
C LEU A 551 23.59 -23.78 -62.83
N GLU A 552 22.38 -23.31 -63.17
CA GLU A 552 21.47 -22.73 -62.17
C GLU A 552 20.96 -23.77 -61.16
N LYS A 553 20.74 -25.03 -61.58
CA LYS A 553 20.40 -26.13 -60.65
C LYS A 553 21.56 -26.44 -59.71
N LEU A 554 22.79 -26.53 -60.24
CA LEU A 554 24.00 -26.76 -59.45
C LEU A 554 24.22 -25.64 -58.44
N LYS A 555 24.08 -24.38 -58.87
CA LYS A 555 24.12 -23.21 -57.98
C LYS A 555 23.06 -23.29 -56.89
N SER A 556 21.82 -23.60 -57.23
CA SER A 556 20.73 -23.74 -56.26
C SER A 556 21.04 -24.81 -55.22
N GLY A 557 21.59 -25.96 -55.63
CA GLY A 557 22.02 -27.03 -54.73
C GLY A 557 23.19 -26.63 -53.83
N MET A 558 24.19 -25.91 -54.36
CA MET A 558 25.29 -25.35 -53.58
C MET A 558 24.79 -24.34 -52.54
N MET A 559 23.91 -23.42 -52.95
CA MET A 559 23.31 -22.40 -52.09
C MET A 559 22.54 -23.03 -50.92
N ALA A 560 21.69 -24.02 -51.17
CA ALA A 560 20.93 -24.70 -50.11
C ALA A 560 21.84 -25.36 -49.06
N ARG A 561 22.95 -25.96 -49.49
CA ARG A 561 23.94 -26.57 -48.57
C ARG A 561 24.65 -25.51 -47.71
N MET A 562 25.07 -24.40 -48.33
CA MET A 562 25.73 -23.30 -47.63
C MET A 562 24.77 -22.61 -46.64
N GLU A 563 23.51 -22.41 -47.05
CA GLU A 563 22.46 -21.82 -46.23
C GLU A 563 22.19 -22.58 -44.95
N LYS A 564 22.03 -23.91 -45.04
CA LYS A 564 21.85 -24.75 -43.85
C LYS A 564 23.01 -24.60 -42.86
N ARG A 565 24.24 -24.46 -43.36
CA ARG A 565 25.44 -24.31 -42.51
C ARG A 565 25.55 -22.93 -41.89
N TYR A 566 25.36 -21.85 -42.65
CA TYR A 566 25.52 -20.51 -42.10
C TYR A 566 24.40 -20.15 -41.11
N ARG A 567 23.18 -20.69 -41.28
CA ARG A 567 22.07 -20.47 -40.33
C ARG A 567 22.40 -20.96 -38.91
N LEU A 568 23.10 -22.09 -38.78
CA LEU A 568 23.56 -22.60 -37.48
C LEU A 568 24.57 -21.67 -36.82
N GLU A 569 25.44 -21.05 -37.62
CA GLU A 569 26.40 -20.06 -37.13
C GLU A 569 25.70 -18.74 -36.76
N LEU A 570 24.68 -18.30 -37.50
CA LEU A 570 23.87 -17.14 -37.15
C LEU A 570 23.21 -17.27 -35.76
N GLU A 571 22.65 -18.43 -35.43
CA GLU A 571 22.05 -18.65 -34.09
C GLU A 571 23.09 -18.60 -32.97
N LYS A 572 24.30 -19.14 -33.18
CA LYS A 572 25.39 -19.00 -32.21
C LYS A 572 25.81 -17.54 -32.02
N ILE A 573 25.91 -16.80 -33.12
CA ILE A 573 26.27 -15.38 -33.10
C ILE A 573 25.22 -14.57 -32.33
N LYS A 574 23.94 -14.83 -32.60
CA LYS A 574 22.83 -14.21 -31.90
C LYS A 574 22.96 -14.40 -30.40
N GLY A 575 23.20 -15.63 -29.92
CA GLY A 575 23.40 -15.90 -28.50
C GLY A 575 24.56 -15.11 -27.88
N ILE A 576 25.70 -15.02 -28.58
CA ILE A 576 26.86 -14.24 -28.13
C ILE A 576 26.54 -12.74 -28.08
N LEU A 577 25.94 -12.20 -29.15
CA LEU A 577 25.58 -10.78 -29.23
C LEU A 577 24.57 -10.37 -28.16
N THR A 578 23.56 -11.21 -27.90
CA THR A 578 22.60 -10.98 -26.83
C THR A 578 23.29 -10.98 -25.46
N ALA A 579 24.16 -11.96 -25.17
CA ALA A 579 24.87 -12.04 -23.90
C ALA A 579 25.82 -10.83 -23.68
N GLU A 580 26.56 -10.42 -24.70
CA GLU A 580 27.45 -9.25 -24.62
C GLU A 580 26.67 -7.93 -24.50
N THR A 581 25.55 -7.79 -25.23
CA THR A 581 24.65 -6.64 -25.10
C THR A 581 24.13 -6.53 -23.66
N GLY A 582 23.72 -7.66 -23.07
CA GLY A 582 23.31 -7.71 -21.68
C GLY A 582 24.39 -7.22 -20.71
N LYS A 583 25.64 -7.67 -20.88
CA LYS A 583 26.77 -7.21 -20.06
C LYS A 583 27.03 -5.70 -20.18
N TYR A 584 26.76 -5.10 -21.34
CA TYR A 584 26.94 -3.65 -21.51
C TYR A 584 25.83 -2.87 -20.82
N ILE A 585 24.59 -3.34 -20.90
CA ILE A 585 23.43 -2.70 -20.27
C ILE A 585 23.54 -2.72 -18.75
N THR A 586 24.02 -3.84 -18.17
CA THR A 586 24.15 -4.00 -16.70
C THR A 586 25.44 -3.40 -16.14
N ASP A 587 26.35 -2.92 -16.97
CA ASP A 587 27.60 -2.28 -16.53
C ASP A 587 27.40 -0.76 -16.41
N PRO A 588 27.52 -0.16 -15.20
CA PRO A 588 27.32 1.28 -14.98
C PRO A 588 28.31 2.18 -15.74
N GLU A 589 29.46 1.65 -16.16
CA GLU A 589 30.44 2.41 -16.95
C GLU A 589 30.14 2.39 -18.46
N ARG A 590 29.24 1.51 -18.90
CA ARG A 590 28.81 1.34 -20.30
C ARG A 590 27.35 1.76 -20.46
N GLY A 591 26.42 1.02 -19.86
CA GLY A 591 24.99 1.29 -19.90
C GLY A 591 24.35 1.23 -21.29
N PHE A 592 23.15 1.80 -21.41
CA PHE A 592 22.31 1.71 -22.61
C PHE A 592 22.90 2.43 -23.82
N LEU A 593 23.44 3.64 -23.62
CA LEU A 593 24.00 4.44 -24.71
C LEU A 593 25.24 3.77 -25.33
N PHE A 594 26.06 3.13 -24.51
CA PHE A 594 27.21 2.37 -24.98
C PHE A 594 26.78 1.16 -25.79
N ALA A 595 25.82 0.38 -25.28
CA ALA A 595 25.31 -0.79 -25.98
C ALA A 595 24.72 -0.43 -27.35
N ALA A 596 23.95 0.66 -27.43
CA ALA A 596 23.39 1.17 -28.68
C ALA A 596 24.48 1.57 -29.68
N MET A 597 25.50 2.31 -29.22
CA MET A 597 26.61 2.74 -30.06
C MET A 597 27.47 1.56 -30.55
N ALA A 598 27.64 0.53 -29.72
CA ALA A 598 28.32 -0.71 -30.11
C ALA A 598 27.56 -1.45 -31.21
N ALA A 599 26.23 -1.56 -31.08
CA ALA A 599 25.39 -2.15 -32.12
C ALA A 599 25.47 -1.35 -33.43
N ASP A 600 25.44 -0.02 -33.38
CA ASP A 600 25.50 0.83 -34.58
C ASP A 600 26.82 0.70 -35.34
N LEU A 601 27.95 0.69 -34.64
CA LEU A 601 29.25 0.53 -35.28
C LEU A 601 29.42 -0.86 -35.89
N LEU A 602 28.85 -1.90 -35.26
CA LEU A 602 28.81 -3.24 -35.84
C LEU A 602 27.91 -3.30 -37.09
N LEU A 603 26.74 -2.66 -37.06
CA LEU A 603 25.84 -2.56 -38.21
C LEU A 603 26.52 -1.88 -39.40
N GLU A 604 27.23 -0.77 -39.17
CA GLU A 604 27.99 -0.05 -40.20
C GLU A 604 29.08 -0.93 -40.81
N LYS A 605 29.82 -1.68 -39.98
CA LYS A 605 30.85 -2.61 -40.44
C LYS A 605 30.28 -3.76 -41.29
N LEU A 606 29.12 -4.30 -40.92
CA LEU A 606 28.43 -5.33 -41.71
C LEU A 606 27.96 -4.80 -43.06
N ASP A 607 27.47 -3.56 -43.13
CA ASP A 607 27.07 -2.91 -44.39
C ASP A 607 28.26 -2.76 -45.36
N LEU A 608 29.43 -2.39 -44.84
CA LEU A 608 30.68 -2.32 -45.63
C LEU A 608 31.02 -3.69 -46.26
N TYR A 609 30.93 -4.77 -45.47
CA TYR A 609 31.22 -6.12 -45.97
C TYR A 609 30.21 -6.57 -47.02
N GLN A 610 28.92 -6.32 -46.80
CA GLN A 610 27.86 -6.65 -47.75
C GLN A 610 28.12 -5.98 -49.11
N LYS A 611 28.43 -4.67 -49.11
CA LYS A 611 28.79 -3.91 -50.31
C LYS A 611 30.01 -4.46 -51.02
N ARG A 612 31.01 -4.96 -50.27
CA ARG A 612 32.20 -5.59 -50.83
C ARG A 612 31.84 -6.90 -51.54
N TYR A 613 31.05 -7.79 -50.95
CA TYR A 613 30.66 -9.06 -51.61
C TYR A 613 29.85 -8.84 -52.86
N TYR A 614 28.92 -7.87 -52.84
CA TYR A 614 28.16 -7.51 -54.02
C TYR A 614 29.09 -7.07 -55.18
N ARG A 615 30.08 -6.21 -54.88
CA ARG A 615 31.04 -5.72 -55.87
C ARG A 615 31.87 -6.86 -56.48
N GLU A 616 32.41 -7.75 -55.65
CA GLU A 616 33.18 -8.90 -56.12
C GLU A 616 32.31 -9.88 -56.94
N ARG A 617 31.03 -10.04 -56.57
CA ARG A 617 30.09 -10.94 -57.26
C ARG A 617 29.79 -10.47 -58.68
N VAL A 618 29.56 -9.17 -58.85
CA VAL A 618 29.26 -8.56 -60.16
C VAL A 618 30.50 -8.53 -61.06
N ALA A 619 31.71 -8.58 -60.49
CA ALA A 619 32.96 -8.60 -61.24
C ALA A 619 33.34 -9.98 -61.82
N LEU A 620 32.59 -11.04 -61.52
CA LEU A 620 32.86 -12.39 -62.03
C LEU A 620 32.59 -12.49 -63.54
N ALA A 621 33.54 -13.02 -64.29
CA ALA A 621 33.46 -13.19 -65.74
C ALA A 621 32.99 -14.61 -66.10
N ARG A 622 32.33 -14.77 -67.26
CA ARG A 622 31.89 -16.06 -67.81
C ARG A 622 32.01 -16.09 -69.33
N TYR A 623 32.32 -17.26 -69.88
CA TYR A 623 32.19 -17.53 -71.31
C TYR A 623 30.71 -17.75 -71.68
N SER A 624 30.28 -17.22 -72.83
CA SER A 624 28.90 -17.34 -73.32
C SER A 624 28.59 -18.77 -73.78
N SER A 625 27.34 -19.21 -73.56
CA SER A 625 26.84 -20.46 -74.15
C SER A 625 26.89 -20.43 -75.67
N ASP A 626 26.58 -19.29 -76.29
CA ASP A 626 26.64 -19.08 -77.74
C ASP A 626 28.05 -19.28 -78.30
N ASP A 627 29.09 -18.93 -77.53
CA ASP A 627 30.48 -19.09 -77.97
C ASP A 627 30.91 -20.56 -77.90
N MET A 628 30.42 -21.32 -76.93
CA MET A 628 30.63 -22.77 -76.85
C MET A 628 29.86 -23.52 -77.94
N GLU A 629 28.62 -23.10 -78.25
CA GLU A 629 27.81 -23.66 -79.34
C GLU A 629 28.43 -23.40 -80.72
N LYS A 630 29.01 -22.21 -80.97
CA LYS A 630 29.77 -21.95 -82.21
C LYS A 630 30.98 -22.87 -82.37
N ILE A 631 31.62 -23.26 -81.26
CA ILE A 631 32.74 -24.22 -81.30
C ILE A 631 32.23 -25.62 -81.65
N LEU A 632 31.06 -26.02 -81.13
CA LEU A 632 30.39 -27.27 -81.51
C LEU A 632 30.02 -27.30 -82.99
N GLU A 633 29.36 -26.25 -83.51
CA GLU A 633 29.02 -26.17 -84.94
C GLU A 633 30.25 -26.25 -85.85
N ARG A 634 31.36 -25.65 -85.42
CA ARG A 634 32.64 -25.73 -86.14
C ARG A 634 33.19 -27.16 -86.14
N ALA A 635 33.15 -27.83 -84.99
CA ALA A 635 33.62 -29.22 -84.86
C ALA A 635 32.75 -30.20 -85.67
N GLU A 636 31.44 -29.98 -85.76
CA GLU A 636 30.52 -30.78 -86.59
C GLU A 636 30.83 -30.67 -88.10
N LYS A 637 31.13 -29.45 -88.57
CA LYS A 637 31.42 -29.13 -89.98
C LYS A 637 32.83 -29.57 -90.43
N SER A 638 33.74 -29.89 -89.51
CA SER A 638 35.10 -30.38 -89.81
C SER A 638 35.10 -31.79 -90.39
N ALA A 639 35.99 -32.11 -91.34
CA ALA A 639 36.14 -33.48 -91.87
C ALA A 639 36.88 -34.41 -90.89
N ASP A 640 37.81 -33.87 -90.10
CA ASP A 640 38.65 -34.57 -89.13
C ASP A 640 38.23 -34.26 -87.67
N PRO A 641 38.53 -35.15 -86.70
CA PRO A 641 38.25 -34.92 -85.27
C PRO A 641 38.97 -33.66 -84.73
N ASP A 642 38.21 -32.64 -84.35
CA ASP A 642 38.74 -31.38 -83.80
C ASP A 642 38.95 -31.47 -82.28
N ILE A 643 40.04 -32.11 -81.87
CA ILE A 643 40.40 -32.32 -80.46
C ILE A 643 40.63 -30.98 -79.74
N LYS A 644 41.14 -29.96 -80.44
CA LYS A 644 41.38 -28.62 -79.87
C LYS A 644 40.08 -27.89 -79.54
N ALA A 645 39.03 -28.07 -80.36
CA ALA A 645 37.70 -27.57 -80.06
C ALA A 645 37.12 -28.20 -78.78
N ALA A 646 37.30 -29.52 -78.60
CA ALA A 646 36.85 -30.20 -77.39
C ALA A 646 37.63 -29.80 -76.13
N GLU A 647 38.94 -29.61 -76.25
CA GLU A 647 39.78 -29.08 -75.17
C GLU A 647 39.34 -27.68 -74.73
N ALA A 648 39.11 -26.78 -75.70
CA ALA A 648 38.64 -25.42 -75.43
C ALA A 648 37.28 -25.41 -74.71
N VAL A 649 36.32 -26.24 -75.13
CA VAL A 649 34.99 -26.29 -74.48
C VAL A 649 35.08 -26.86 -73.06
N VAL A 650 35.93 -27.88 -72.82
CA VAL A 650 36.17 -28.41 -71.47
C VAL A 650 36.82 -27.37 -70.55
N GLU A 651 37.77 -26.58 -71.06
CA GLU A 651 38.39 -25.48 -70.29
C GLU A 651 37.42 -24.32 -70.01
N MET A 652 36.60 -23.94 -71.01
CA MET A 652 35.56 -22.92 -70.86
C MET A 652 34.51 -23.34 -69.81
N ALA A 653 34.08 -24.61 -69.85
CA ALA A 653 33.17 -25.19 -68.86
C ALA A 653 33.80 -25.24 -67.46
N ALA A 654 35.07 -25.63 -67.35
CA ALA A 654 35.82 -25.62 -66.09
C ALA A 654 35.91 -24.21 -65.48
N PHE A 655 36.20 -23.20 -66.29
CA PHE A 655 36.23 -21.81 -65.86
C PHE A 655 34.85 -21.34 -65.41
N ASN A 656 33.81 -21.56 -66.22
CA ASN A 656 32.44 -21.17 -65.89
C ASN A 656 31.94 -21.84 -64.60
N PHE A 657 32.26 -23.11 -64.37
CA PHE A 657 31.94 -23.82 -63.13
C PHE A 657 32.68 -23.22 -61.93
N GLY A 658 33.98 -22.91 -62.05
CA GLY A 658 34.73 -22.21 -61.00
C GLY A 658 34.10 -20.85 -60.65
N GLN A 659 33.69 -20.09 -61.65
CA GLN A 659 32.99 -18.81 -61.49
C GLN A 659 31.59 -18.99 -60.87
N LEU A 660 30.90 -20.09 -61.15
CA LEU A 660 29.64 -20.45 -60.50
C LEU A 660 29.82 -20.74 -59.00
N VAL A 661 30.88 -21.46 -58.63
CA VAL A 661 31.22 -21.73 -57.23
C VAL A 661 31.51 -20.42 -56.50
N TYR A 662 32.34 -19.54 -57.07
CA TYR A 662 32.62 -18.23 -56.47
C TYR A 662 31.37 -17.34 -56.39
N GLU A 663 30.52 -17.33 -57.42
CA GLU A 663 29.25 -16.59 -57.38
C GLU A 663 28.34 -17.11 -56.26
N SER A 664 28.22 -18.43 -56.13
CA SER A 664 27.43 -19.08 -55.08
C SER A 664 27.95 -18.71 -53.69
N MET A 665 29.28 -18.76 -53.51
CA MET A 665 29.93 -18.36 -52.26
C MET A 665 29.65 -16.89 -51.91
N LEU A 666 29.89 -15.97 -52.84
CA LEU A 666 29.65 -14.53 -52.65
C LEU A 666 28.18 -14.22 -52.35
N THR A 667 27.26 -14.90 -53.04
CA THR A 667 25.82 -14.79 -52.78
C THR A 667 25.46 -15.28 -51.37
N ALA A 668 26.04 -16.40 -50.92
CA ALA A 668 25.79 -16.94 -49.60
C ALA A 668 26.31 -16.03 -48.47
N ALA A 669 27.49 -15.42 -48.60
CA ALA A 669 27.98 -14.50 -47.58
C ALA A 669 27.29 -13.13 -47.61
N GLU A 670 26.86 -12.66 -48.78
CA GLU A 670 25.99 -11.49 -48.89
C GLU A 670 24.69 -11.74 -48.11
N ALA A 671 24.06 -12.91 -48.30
CA ALA A 671 22.86 -13.33 -47.57
C ALA A 671 23.11 -13.44 -46.06
N PHE A 672 24.18 -14.13 -45.64
CA PHE A 672 24.57 -14.25 -44.23
C PHE A 672 24.78 -12.88 -43.57
N THR A 673 25.50 -11.96 -44.23
CA THR A 673 25.79 -10.62 -43.69
C THR A 673 24.50 -9.81 -43.53
N ARG A 674 23.60 -9.91 -44.50
CA ARG A 674 22.27 -9.28 -44.47
C ARG A 674 21.43 -9.82 -43.31
N GLU A 675 21.40 -11.14 -43.12
CA GLU A 675 20.65 -11.77 -42.02
C GLU A 675 21.26 -11.44 -40.65
N LEU A 676 22.58 -11.46 -40.53
CA LEU A 676 23.26 -11.05 -39.30
C LEU A 676 22.97 -9.60 -38.94
N ARG A 677 22.94 -8.71 -39.93
CA ARG A 677 22.54 -7.31 -39.75
C ARG A 677 21.09 -7.22 -39.24
N ALA A 678 20.18 -8.02 -39.80
CA ALA A 678 18.80 -8.07 -39.33
C ALA A 678 18.70 -8.59 -37.88
N VAL A 679 19.48 -9.61 -37.51
CA VAL A 679 19.56 -10.11 -36.12
C VAL A 679 20.06 -9.02 -35.17
N LEU A 680 21.16 -8.35 -35.50
CA LEU A 680 21.72 -7.28 -34.68
C LEU A 680 20.77 -6.07 -34.56
N PHE A 681 20.11 -5.71 -35.66
CA PHE A 681 19.08 -4.67 -35.66
C PHE A 681 17.90 -5.04 -34.76
N ASN A 682 17.48 -6.31 -34.77
CA ASN A 682 16.42 -6.80 -33.90
C ASN A 682 16.85 -6.73 -32.43
N ILE A 683 18.05 -7.22 -32.08
CA ILE A 683 18.61 -7.12 -30.71
C ILE A 683 18.66 -5.65 -30.26
N LYS A 684 19.13 -4.74 -31.12
CA LYS A 684 19.17 -3.30 -30.80
C LYS A 684 17.78 -2.78 -30.43
N ASN A 685 16.76 -3.10 -31.22
CA ASN A 685 15.43 -2.56 -30.99
C ASN A 685 14.71 -3.25 -29.83
N THR A 686 14.79 -4.58 -29.72
CA THR A 686 14.02 -5.33 -28.71
C THR A 686 14.68 -5.36 -27.35
N GLU A 687 16.01 -5.43 -27.28
CA GLU A 687 16.74 -5.56 -26.02
C GLU A 687 17.27 -4.20 -25.52
N ILE A 688 17.73 -3.31 -26.42
CA ILE A 688 18.33 -2.03 -26.00
C ILE A 688 17.27 -0.93 -25.96
N SER A 689 16.61 -0.65 -27.10
CA SER A 689 15.70 0.50 -27.22
C SER A 689 14.48 0.37 -26.32
N VAL A 690 13.80 -0.78 -26.31
CA VAL A 690 12.60 -0.98 -25.47
C VAL A 690 12.91 -0.85 -23.99
N LEU A 691 13.99 -1.47 -23.49
CA LEU A 691 14.38 -1.34 -22.08
C LEU A 691 14.81 0.10 -21.76
N SER A 692 15.58 0.74 -22.65
CA SER A 692 15.98 2.14 -22.50
C SER A 692 14.78 3.09 -22.39
N GLU A 693 13.75 2.90 -23.22
CA GLU A 693 12.52 3.70 -23.18
C GLU A 693 11.74 3.47 -21.87
N LYS A 694 11.58 2.21 -21.44
CA LYS A 694 10.93 1.87 -20.16
C LYS A 694 11.63 2.53 -18.97
N VAL A 695 12.95 2.38 -18.86
CA VAL A 695 13.74 2.95 -17.77
C VAL A 695 13.72 4.48 -17.80
N SER A 696 13.75 5.09 -18.99
CA SER A 696 13.62 6.54 -19.12
C SER A 696 12.23 7.07 -18.74
N ALA A 697 11.17 6.31 -19.02
CA ALA A 697 9.81 6.69 -18.62
C ALA A 697 9.68 6.68 -17.09
N LEU A 698 10.17 5.63 -16.44
CA LEU A 698 10.20 5.52 -14.99
C LEU A 698 10.99 6.67 -14.33
N ARG A 699 12.14 7.01 -14.88
CA ARG A 699 12.93 8.16 -14.42
C ARG A 699 12.09 9.46 -14.39
N ASN A 700 11.32 9.70 -15.43
CA ASN A 700 10.48 10.91 -15.53
C ASN A 700 9.32 10.89 -14.54
N GLU A 701 8.74 9.71 -14.29
CA GLU A 701 7.71 9.51 -13.26
C GLU A 701 8.26 9.79 -11.86
N LEU A 702 9.40 9.19 -11.50
CA LEU A 702 10.07 9.44 -10.23
C LEU A 702 10.39 10.91 -10.00
N MET A 703 10.85 11.62 -11.04
CA MET A 703 11.10 13.07 -10.98
C MET A 703 9.82 13.87 -10.67
N LYS A 704 8.70 13.52 -11.30
CA LYS A 704 7.41 14.14 -11.04
C LYS A 704 6.91 13.88 -9.61
N GLU A 705 7.12 12.67 -9.09
CA GLU A 705 6.79 12.33 -7.71
C GLU A 705 7.65 13.09 -6.69
N ILE A 706 8.96 13.24 -6.95
CA ILE A 706 9.86 14.06 -6.13
C ILE A 706 9.36 15.50 -6.06
N GLU A 707 8.97 16.09 -7.21
CA GLU A 707 8.41 17.44 -7.25
C GLU A 707 7.08 17.55 -6.48
N GLY A 708 6.19 16.57 -6.64
CA GLY A 708 4.92 16.53 -5.89
C GLY A 708 5.13 16.45 -4.37
N LEU A 709 6.06 15.61 -3.91
CA LEU A 709 6.42 15.52 -2.50
C LEU A 709 7.07 16.80 -1.98
N ARG A 710 7.95 17.43 -2.76
CA ARG A 710 8.56 18.72 -2.40
C ARG A 710 7.51 19.83 -2.29
N PHE A 711 6.58 19.91 -3.24
CA PHE A 711 5.47 20.86 -3.20
C PHE A 711 4.61 20.66 -1.94
N LYS A 712 4.25 19.41 -1.62
CA LYS A 712 3.53 19.05 -0.39
C LYS A 712 4.24 19.50 0.88
N LEU A 713 5.57 19.42 0.93
CA LEU A 713 6.34 19.79 2.13
C LEU A 713 6.60 21.30 2.24
N LEU A 714 6.79 21.99 1.11
CA LEU A 714 7.27 23.38 1.09
C LEU A 714 6.17 24.41 0.80
N GLU A 715 5.17 24.06 -0.02
CA GLU A 715 4.20 25.01 -0.57
C GLU A 715 2.75 24.72 -0.14
N GLU A 716 2.41 23.46 0.11
CA GLU A 716 1.06 23.09 0.53
C GLU A 716 0.75 23.63 1.95
N LYS A 717 -0.12 24.64 2.00
CA LYS A 717 -0.60 25.20 3.27
C LYS A 717 -1.53 24.21 3.96
N ASN A 718 -1.02 23.55 5.00
CA ASN A 718 -1.85 22.77 5.90
C ASN A 718 -2.36 23.68 7.05
N PRO A 719 -3.69 23.81 7.25
CA PRO A 719 -4.23 24.70 8.27
C PRO A 719 -4.08 24.14 9.70
N LEU A 720 -3.68 22.88 9.86
CA LEU A 720 -3.58 22.19 11.15
C LEU A 720 -2.14 22.03 11.64
N PHE A 721 -1.16 22.10 10.74
CA PHE A 721 0.24 21.97 11.09
C PHE A 721 1.16 22.66 10.08
N PHE A 722 2.36 22.99 10.54
CA PHE A 722 3.45 23.49 9.71
C PHE A 722 4.54 22.44 9.65
N TYR A 723 5.05 22.15 8.45
CA TYR A 723 6.31 21.43 8.37
C TYR A 723 7.45 22.37 8.78
N LEU A 724 8.25 21.93 9.75
CA LEU A 724 9.49 22.62 10.11
C LEU A 724 10.58 22.20 9.13
N ILE A 725 10.40 22.56 7.87
CA ILE A 725 11.36 22.22 6.86
C ILE A 725 11.42 23.24 5.73
N SER A 726 12.63 23.45 5.25
CA SER A 726 12.98 24.29 4.11
C SER A 726 13.66 23.45 3.04
N GLY A 727 13.72 23.97 1.80
CA GLY A 727 14.45 23.30 0.72
C GLY A 727 15.92 23.01 1.06
N LYS A 728 16.56 23.87 1.88
CA LYS A 728 17.93 23.66 2.37
C LYS A 728 18.02 22.46 3.32
N GLU A 729 17.06 22.31 4.23
CA GLU A 729 17.03 21.19 5.18
C GLU A 729 16.70 19.86 4.50
N ILE A 730 15.84 19.85 3.48
CA ILE A 730 15.61 18.66 2.64
C ILE A 730 16.94 18.21 2.03
N ASN A 731 17.69 19.14 1.41
CA ASN A 731 18.97 18.81 0.79
C ASN A 731 20.01 18.33 1.82
N ALA A 732 20.11 19.01 2.98
CA ALA A 732 21.01 18.60 4.05
C ALA A 732 20.68 17.22 4.62
N PHE A 733 19.39 16.88 4.72
CA PHE A 733 18.93 15.55 5.13
C PHE A 733 19.37 14.48 4.12
N ILE A 734 19.14 14.71 2.82
CA ILE A 734 19.55 13.79 1.76
C ILE A 734 21.07 13.62 1.75
N GLU A 735 21.83 14.71 1.88
CA GLU A 735 23.29 14.66 1.91
C GLU A 735 23.82 13.82 3.09
N LYS A 736 23.27 14.06 4.28
CA LYS A 736 23.69 13.37 5.50
C LYS A 736 23.29 11.89 5.51
N TYR A 737 22.08 11.53 5.09
CA TYR A 737 21.55 10.18 5.28
C TYR A 737 21.65 9.29 4.05
N PHE A 738 21.72 9.87 2.85
CA PHE A 738 21.82 9.12 1.59
C PHE A 738 23.21 9.27 1.00
N TYR A 739 23.65 10.48 0.64
CA TYR A 739 24.93 10.65 -0.09
C TYR A 739 26.17 10.25 0.70
N SER A 740 26.20 10.52 2.02
CA SER A 740 27.36 10.16 2.84
C SER A 740 27.43 8.67 3.21
N ARG A 741 26.33 7.93 3.05
CA ARG A 741 26.19 6.54 3.54
C ARG A 741 26.00 5.51 2.43
N LEU A 742 25.47 5.93 1.28
CA LEU A 742 25.16 5.06 0.16
C LEU A 742 26.05 5.43 -1.03
N SER A 743 26.84 4.47 -1.48
CA SER A 743 27.63 4.56 -2.71
C SER A 743 26.74 4.23 -3.90
N VAL A 744 26.52 5.20 -4.80
CA VAL A 744 25.75 4.99 -6.04
C VAL A 744 26.37 3.86 -6.86
N GLU A 745 27.71 3.77 -6.90
CA GLU A 745 28.42 2.76 -7.68
C GLU A 745 28.15 1.34 -7.16
N ASP A 746 28.13 1.16 -5.84
CA ASP A 746 27.85 -0.16 -5.25
C ASP A 746 26.39 -0.55 -5.45
N LEU A 747 25.45 0.40 -5.27
CA LEU A 747 24.04 0.17 -5.56
C LEU A 747 23.80 -0.21 -7.03
N CYS A 748 24.50 0.44 -7.96
CA CYS A 748 24.38 0.14 -9.39
C CYS A 748 24.88 -1.28 -9.74
N ARG A 749 25.81 -1.88 -8.98
CA ARG A 749 26.30 -3.25 -9.25
C ARG A 749 25.26 -4.34 -8.99
N GLU A 750 24.26 -4.03 -8.18
CA GLU A 750 23.20 -4.98 -7.83
C GLU A 750 22.02 -4.93 -8.82
N VAL A 751 21.99 -3.92 -9.71
CA VAL A 751 20.91 -3.73 -10.67
C VAL A 751 21.05 -4.68 -11.86
N ASP A 752 19.99 -5.45 -12.12
CA ASP A 752 19.88 -6.34 -13.27
C ASP A 752 18.64 -6.00 -14.11
N PHE A 753 18.82 -5.15 -15.14
CA PHE A 753 17.74 -4.73 -16.04
C PHE A 753 17.21 -5.86 -16.93
N ILE A 754 17.93 -6.97 -17.06
CA ILE A 754 17.56 -8.07 -17.96
C ILE A 754 16.54 -9.00 -17.28
N LYS A 755 16.63 -9.11 -15.95
CA LYS A 755 15.65 -9.82 -15.12
C LYS A 755 14.38 -9.01 -14.85
N PHE A 756 14.34 -7.76 -15.30
CA PHE A 756 13.12 -6.97 -15.32
C PHE A 756 12.15 -7.68 -16.28
N ASP A 757 11.10 -8.32 -15.77
CA ASP A 757 10.22 -9.14 -16.61
C ASP A 757 9.59 -8.25 -17.69
N ARG A 758 9.27 -8.82 -18.84
CA ARG A 758 8.61 -8.07 -19.92
C ARG A 758 7.22 -7.57 -19.49
N GLU A 759 6.66 -8.16 -18.42
CA GLU A 759 5.36 -7.91 -17.81
C GLU A 759 5.39 -7.21 -16.43
N ASP A 760 6.56 -6.93 -15.84
CA ASP A 760 6.64 -6.29 -14.51
C ASP A 760 6.16 -4.83 -14.55
N ASP A 761 5.37 -4.44 -13.55
CA ASP A 761 4.78 -3.10 -13.41
C ASP A 761 5.66 -2.13 -12.58
N ALA A 762 5.31 -0.85 -12.62
CA ALA A 762 6.08 0.25 -12.02
C ALA A 762 6.28 0.09 -10.49
N ASP A 763 5.41 -0.66 -9.81
CA ASP A 763 5.46 -0.87 -8.35
C ASP A 763 6.58 -1.84 -7.94
N GLN A 764 6.95 -2.81 -8.78
CA GLN A 764 8.05 -3.75 -8.50
C GLN A 764 9.45 -3.15 -8.61
N PHE A 765 9.62 -2.03 -9.34
CA PHE A 765 10.92 -1.32 -9.40
C PHE A 765 11.31 -0.73 -8.04
N ILE A 766 10.32 -0.24 -7.28
CA ILE A 766 10.53 0.39 -5.97
C ILE A 766 10.52 -0.66 -4.85
N GLN A 767 9.67 -1.70 -4.94
CA GLN A 767 9.57 -2.74 -3.90
C GLN A 767 10.70 -3.77 -3.93
N THR A 768 11.22 -4.16 -5.10
CA THR A 768 12.09 -5.35 -5.20
C THR A 768 13.56 -5.08 -4.89
N TYR A 769 14.02 -3.82 -4.82
CA TYR A 769 15.45 -3.54 -4.63
C TYR A 769 15.84 -2.43 -3.64
N LEU A 770 14.91 -1.60 -3.15
CA LEU A 770 15.22 -0.57 -2.13
C LEU A 770 14.75 -0.94 -0.70
N ILE A 771 14.10 -2.10 -0.52
CA ILE A 771 13.56 -2.56 0.78
C ILE A 771 14.04 -3.98 1.15
N SER A 772 15.15 -4.47 0.59
CA SER A 772 15.73 -5.77 0.97
C SER A 772 17.13 -5.65 1.58
N THR A 773 17.29 -4.78 2.57
CA THR A 773 18.22 -5.08 3.66
C THR A 773 17.58 -4.61 4.96
N GLU A 774 17.29 -5.58 5.82
CA GLU A 774 16.98 -5.36 7.23
C GLU A 774 18.04 -4.44 7.86
N GLY A 775 17.58 -3.36 8.50
CA GLY A 775 18.38 -2.32 9.15
C GLY A 775 17.59 -1.04 9.38
#